data_AF-A0A3R6TLU7-F1
#
_entry.id   AF-A0A3R6TLU7-F1
#
_cell.length_a   1.000
_cell.length_b   1.000
_cell.length_c   1.000
_cell.angle_alpha   90.00
_cell.angle_beta   90.00
_cell.angle_gamma   90.00
#
_symmetry.space_group_name_H-M   'P 1'
#
loop_
_entity.id
_entity.type
_entity.pdbx_description
1 polymer ?
#
loop_
_entity_poly.entity_id
_entity_poly.type
_entity_poly.pdbx_seq_one_letter_code
_entity_poly.pdbx_strand_id
1 'polypeptide(L)'
;MTMKKRFIATCMAMCMVATTVAPISGVNFGVSSVYASEATPGDASITVKVGVHDYTAVDAGIKDASKDGKILETKVEVPKGTSTKDVIEKAFEDNDIQYDMTESGYVSEINNLSAEDAGGYSGWCLSYNNDDYANGGVSAITLSDGDTLSFDYSVNVDTMTDDIGNGWYGNPYFKEISVGGKTHEMTKEYSYSTGAVYKIDGEVTEDKGTADDPFELTYILPEDTDITTVETDYVTSLNSHYAIVDGLENMNDFTGGIDFSVSSLGGKYKSYYHVNVVLSDVDAEASNVYEDVLAGAEKLVSSRCEETNPTFENEWEIIDLARYGYTNVPMYETYYASVEEKVKETGAIIHKYKATENERTILALTALGVDCTDVAGYNIIEPLYDVSYVKKQGLNGSVFGLLALDAAKAPDSLEEGGASIREQLIQEILTAELSTGGWTFFGAADPDMTGMAIQALAPYYNTNTDVKEAVDRGLDVLSNKQRDDGGFASWGSVNSESAAQVVTALSALGIDADTDPRFVKNGISVLDNLISFKDEATGGFRHIKKDQNGNVYGENAMATQQGTYALVAYYRYKHGMPALYDMSDADWKLGMKAPAKVEVANASKGVKISYSAVDGAERYKIYRKAEGETSWKLFGTTTALSAVDKTVVSGVKYTYTVRGIKGSEQGKYDQTGVSVLYLAQPVVKAENKISGINVTWNKIDGAESYYVYRKANGAKSWTRVATVKAGKLNYADTKVSDGVNYVYTVRAVSGSTLSTYTSGLSINRVSRANIAKVENVVAGTAKVTVSVVKAFSGYQLQYATKSNFSDAKTLGVSNGTTQTVVRNVSGLKKGTTYYVRIRGYKKSGNTISYGAWSTAKTIKIRR
;
A
#
# COMPACT_ATOMS: atom_id res chain seq x y z
N MET A 1 12.74 22.81 23.63
CA MET A 1 13.47 23.26 22.44
C MET A 1 12.74 22.72 21.23
N THR A 2 11.68 23.42 20.80
CA THR A 2 11.62 24.33 19.63
C THR A 2 11.43 23.59 18.31
N MET A 3 10.16 23.45 17.92
CA MET A 3 9.69 23.29 16.53
C MET A 3 9.91 24.60 15.76
N LYS A 4 10.15 24.50 14.44
CA LYS A 4 9.56 25.33 13.35
C LYS A 4 10.20 24.88 12.02
N LYS A 5 9.42 24.23 11.14
CA LYS A 5 8.64 24.77 10.02
C LYS A 5 9.44 24.85 8.72
N ARG A 6 9.00 24.02 7.76
CA ARG A 6 9.30 24.04 6.32
C ARG A 6 9.12 25.46 5.76
N PHE A 7 10.03 25.88 4.89
CA PHE A 7 9.80 26.97 3.93
C PHE A 7 9.70 26.35 2.54
N ILE A 8 8.53 26.57 1.95
CA ILE A 8 8.17 26.30 0.55
C ILE A 8 8.77 27.46 -0.26
N ALA A 9 9.57 27.16 -1.28
CA ALA A 9 9.94 28.12 -2.30
C ALA A 9 8.89 28.05 -3.41
N THR A 10 8.03 29.07 -3.44
CA THR A 10 6.96 29.26 -4.41
C THR A 10 7.57 29.73 -5.73
N CYS A 11 7.47 28.95 -6.80
CA CYS A 11 7.50 29.45 -8.18
C CYS A 11 6.10 29.24 -8.73
N MET A 12 5.25 30.25 -8.56
CA MET A 12 3.97 30.38 -9.25
C MET A 12 4.17 31.33 -10.42
N ALA A 13 3.56 31.03 -11.57
CA ALA A 13 3.27 32.00 -12.60
C ALA A 13 2.63 33.24 -11.95
N MET A 14 3.28 34.40 -12.08
CA MET A 14 2.65 35.67 -11.73
C MET A 14 1.84 36.15 -12.93
N CYS A 15 0.52 35.94 -12.89
CA CYS A 15 -0.42 36.90 -13.46
C CYS A 15 -0.24 38.21 -12.68
N MET A 16 0.28 39.27 -13.33
CA MET A 16 0.10 40.63 -12.82
C MET A 16 -1.27 41.12 -13.28
N VAL A 17 -2.15 41.36 -12.30
CA VAL A 17 -3.40 42.09 -12.46
C VAL A 17 -3.06 43.53 -12.85
N ALA A 18 -3.29 43.91 -14.10
CA ALA A 18 -3.35 45.32 -14.51
C ALA A 18 -4.56 45.99 -13.82
N THR A 19 -4.30 46.99 -12.99
CA THR A 19 -5.34 47.87 -12.47
C THR A 19 -5.49 49.09 -13.38
N THR A 20 -6.75 49.44 -13.62
CA THR A 20 -7.28 50.40 -14.59
C THR A 20 -6.80 51.84 -14.42
N VAL A 21 -6.40 52.50 -15.53
CA VAL A 21 -6.70 53.93 -15.81
C VAL A 21 -6.70 54.17 -17.33
N ALA A 22 -7.84 54.57 -17.91
CA ALA A 22 -7.91 55.30 -19.19
C ALA A 22 -7.80 56.81 -18.89
N PRO A 23 -7.22 57.68 -19.76
CA PRO A 23 -7.96 58.14 -20.96
C PRO A 23 -7.16 58.69 -22.19
N ILE A 24 -7.82 58.63 -23.36
CA ILE A 24 -8.03 59.69 -24.39
C ILE A 24 -6.88 60.21 -25.31
N SER A 25 -7.10 59.95 -26.62
CA SER A 25 -6.86 60.71 -27.88
C SER A 25 -5.49 61.30 -28.27
N GLY A 26 -4.91 60.68 -29.30
CA GLY A 26 -4.28 61.19 -30.53
C GLY A 26 -3.70 62.60 -30.63
N VAL A 27 -2.40 62.66 -30.96
CA VAL A 27 -1.79 63.51 -32.02
C VAL A 27 -0.54 62.79 -32.53
N ASN A 28 -0.41 62.65 -33.85
CA ASN A 28 0.81 62.18 -34.55
C ASN A 28 1.75 63.38 -34.80
N PHE A 29 3.07 63.22 -34.66
CA PHE A 29 4.14 63.74 -35.54
C PHE A 29 5.54 63.60 -34.88
N GLY A 30 6.39 62.74 -35.47
CA GLY A 30 7.75 63.11 -35.88
C GLY A 30 8.92 63.02 -34.88
N VAL A 31 9.82 62.06 -35.18
CA VAL A 31 11.30 62.06 -35.08
C VAL A 31 11.99 62.33 -33.73
N SER A 32 12.72 61.33 -33.21
CA SER A 32 14.16 61.20 -33.53
C SER A 32 14.73 59.88 -33.02
N SER A 33 15.33 59.12 -33.94
CA SER A 33 16.26 58.02 -33.69
C SER A 33 17.38 58.45 -32.73
N VAL A 34 17.54 57.72 -31.63
CA VAL A 34 18.79 57.73 -30.86
C VAL A 34 19.50 56.42 -31.20
N TYR A 35 20.26 56.42 -32.29
CA TYR A 35 21.23 55.38 -32.56
C TYR A 35 22.27 55.36 -31.45
N ALA A 36 22.38 54.22 -30.76
CA ALA A 36 23.55 53.91 -29.96
C ALA A 36 24.77 53.78 -30.91
N SER A 37 25.74 54.65 -30.68
CA SER A 37 27.16 54.66 -31.08
C SER A 37 27.57 53.97 -32.39
N GLU A 38 28.09 54.77 -33.33
CA GLU A 38 28.92 54.34 -34.45
C GLU A 38 30.04 53.40 -33.97
N ALA A 39 29.97 52.13 -34.38
CA ALA A 39 31.06 51.18 -34.21
C ALA A 39 32.22 51.55 -35.16
N THR A 40 33.42 51.63 -34.60
CA THR A 40 34.67 51.87 -35.31
C THR A 40 34.99 50.67 -36.22
N PRO A 41 35.52 50.84 -37.45
CA PRO A 41 35.89 49.71 -38.31
C PRO A 41 36.98 48.86 -37.66
N GLY A 42 36.58 47.72 -37.08
CA GLY A 42 37.46 46.82 -36.33
C GLY A 42 36.75 45.92 -35.30
N ASP A 43 35.54 46.27 -34.87
CA ASP A 43 34.76 45.42 -33.96
C ASP A 43 34.01 44.35 -34.75
N ALA A 44 34.19 43.08 -34.37
CA ALA A 44 33.51 41.96 -35.03
C ALA A 44 31.98 42.19 -35.00
N SER A 45 31.31 42.14 -36.16
CA SER A 45 29.85 42.03 -36.21
C SER A 45 29.45 40.59 -35.86
N ILE A 46 28.22 40.44 -35.36
CA ILE A 46 27.56 39.15 -35.20
C ILE A 46 26.29 39.15 -36.04
N THR A 47 25.98 38.03 -36.66
CA THR A 47 24.74 37.77 -37.37
C THR A 47 23.87 36.86 -36.52
N VAL A 48 22.68 37.33 -36.13
CA VAL A 48 21.72 36.57 -35.33
C VAL A 48 20.47 36.27 -36.17
N LYS A 49 19.97 35.04 -36.11
CA LYS A 49 18.71 34.65 -36.76
C LYS A 49 17.55 34.92 -35.81
N VAL A 50 16.50 35.57 -36.31
CA VAL A 50 15.29 35.86 -35.53
C VAL A 50 14.08 35.27 -36.25
N GLY A 51 13.34 34.42 -35.54
CA GLY A 51 12.11 33.77 -35.98
C GLY A 51 10.89 34.20 -35.14
N VAL A 52 9.71 34.21 -35.76
CA VAL A 52 8.43 34.37 -35.06
C VAL A 52 7.40 33.45 -35.72
N HIS A 53 6.78 32.57 -34.92
CA HIS A 53 5.86 31.55 -35.39
C HIS A 53 4.65 31.38 -34.48
N ASP A 54 3.49 31.11 -35.08
CA ASP A 54 2.22 30.89 -34.39
C ASP A 54 1.50 29.64 -34.89
N TYR A 55 2.26 28.60 -35.29
CA TYR A 55 1.74 27.32 -35.80
C TYR A 55 0.58 26.74 -34.95
N THR A 56 0.70 26.78 -33.63
CA THR A 56 -0.35 26.25 -32.73
C THR A 56 -1.63 27.09 -32.75
N ALA A 57 -1.53 28.41 -32.92
CA ALA A 57 -2.67 29.31 -33.02
C ALA A 57 -3.42 29.11 -34.34
N VAL A 58 -2.69 28.83 -35.43
CA VAL A 58 -3.26 28.47 -36.73
C VAL A 58 -4.03 27.17 -36.63
N ASP A 59 -3.44 26.13 -36.05
CA ASP A 59 -4.10 24.83 -35.85
C ASP A 59 -5.35 24.92 -34.97
N ALA A 60 -5.32 25.80 -33.97
CA ALA A 60 -6.45 26.09 -33.09
C ALA A 60 -7.51 27.01 -33.73
N GLY A 61 -7.27 27.56 -34.92
CA GLY A 61 -8.19 28.45 -35.63
C GLY A 61 -8.40 29.80 -34.95
N ILE A 62 -7.37 30.33 -34.28
CA ILE A 62 -7.45 31.63 -33.60
C ILE A 62 -7.59 32.74 -34.63
N LYS A 63 -8.54 33.66 -34.36
CA LYS A 63 -9.04 34.64 -35.33
C LYS A 63 -7.95 35.54 -35.94
N ASP A 64 -6.90 35.85 -35.18
CA ASP A 64 -5.84 36.79 -35.56
C ASP A 64 -4.48 36.06 -35.74
N ALA A 65 -4.49 34.73 -35.77
CA ALA A 65 -3.32 33.94 -36.16
C ALA A 65 -2.94 34.19 -37.62
N SER A 66 -1.67 34.00 -37.93
CA SER A 66 -1.12 34.10 -39.28
C SER A 66 -1.72 33.03 -40.20
N LYS A 67 -1.44 33.13 -41.50
CA LYS A 67 -2.06 32.23 -42.48
C LYS A 67 -1.46 30.82 -42.46
N ASP A 68 -0.16 30.72 -42.23
CA ASP A 68 0.64 29.50 -42.37
C ASP A 68 1.54 29.23 -41.16
N GLY A 69 1.38 29.97 -40.07
CA GLY A 69 2.13 29.79 -38.83
C GLY A 69 3.47 30.51 -38.81
N LYS A 70 3.85 31.19 -39.89
CA LYS A 70 5.15 31.86 -40.04
C LYS A 70 4.99 33.35 -40.22
N ILE A 71 5.39 34.11 -39.19
CA ILE A 71 5.28 35.57 -39.18
C ILE A 71 6.58 36.22 -39.66
N LEU A 72 7.71 35.77 -39.14
CA LEU A 72 9.02 36.32 -39.47
C LEU A 72 10.11 35.26 -39.45
N GLU A 73 11.00 35.29 -40.45
CA GLU A 73 12.32 34.66 -40.38
C GLU A 73 13.32 35.61 -41.02
N THR A 74 14.25 36.14 -40.23
CA THR A 74 15.23 37.11 -40.71
C THR A 74 16.60 36.92 -40.08
N LYS A 75 17.61 37.59 -40.64
CA LYS A 75 18.95 37.69 -40.08
C LYS A 75 19.22 39.14 -39.78
N VAL A 76 19.64 39.42 -38.55
CA VAL A 76 20.01 40.75 -38.10
C VAL A 76 21.52 40.77 -37.88
N GLU A 77 22.21 41.61 -38.66
CA GLU A 77 23.63 41.89 -38.43
C GLU A 77 23.76 43.10 -37.49
N VAL A 78 24.44 42.89 -36.37
CA VAL A 78 24.65 43.92 -35.33
C VAL A 78 26.09 43.91 -34.82
N PRO A 79 26.59 45.00 -34.23
CA PRO A 79 27.87 44.97 -33.52
C PRO A 79 27.89 43.92 -32.40
N LYS A 80 29.03 43.24 -32.20
CA LYS A 80 29.22 42.34 -31.06
C LYS A 80 28.98 43.06 -29.73
N GLY A 81 28.15 42.47 -28.87
CA GLY A 81 27.77 43.05 -27.57
C GLY A 81 26.44 43.82 -27.58
N THR A 82 25.77 43.93 -28.74
CA THR A 82 24.37 44.41 -28.82
C THR A 82 23.47 43.54 -27.95
N SER A 83 22.52 44.15 -27.24
CA SER A 83 21.63 43.42 -26.35
C SER A 83 20.61 42.59 -27.13
N THR A 84 20.17 41.46 -26.57
CA THR A 84 19.15 40.59 -27.18
C THR A 84 17.86 41.34 -27.48
N LYS A 85 17.48 42.26 -26.59
CA LYS A 85 16.30 43.13 -26.76
C LYS A 85 16.44 43.99 -28.03
N ASP A 86 17.58 44.67 -28.19
CA ASP A 86 17.79 45.56 -29.35
C ASP A 86 17.85 44.77 -30.67
N VAL A 87 18.36 43.54 -30.65
CA VAL A 87 18.34 42.65 -31.83
C VAL A 87 16.91 42.28 -32.23
N ILE A 88 16.04 41.95 -31.25
CA ILE A 88 14.63 41.63 -31.47
C ILE A 88 13.88 42.85 -31.99
N GLU A 89 14.01 44.01 -31.33
CA GLU A 89 13.35 45.26 -31.75
C GLU A 89 13.78 45.64 -33.17
N LYS A 90 15.07 45.56 -33.47
CA LYS A 90 15.58 45.77 -34.82
C LYS A 90 14.97 44.79 -35.83
N ALA A 91 14.86 43.51 -35.50
CA ALA A 91 14.24 42.52 -36.39
C ALA A 91 12.78 42.86 -36.70
N PHE A 92 12.02 43.29 -35.69
CA PHE A 92 10.60 43.60 -35.85
C PHE A 92 10.38 44.92 -36.59
N GLU A 93 11.14 45.96 -36.24
CA GLU A 93 11.09 47.26 -36.90
C GLU A 93 11.51 47.19 -38.37
N ASP A 94 12.60 46.49 -38.70
CA ASP A 94 13.08 46.35 -40.08
C ASP A 94 12.09 45.57 -40.97
N ASN A 95 11.17 44.81 -40.38
CA ASN A 95 10.21 43.96 -41.08
C ASN A 95 8.75 44.36 -40.84
N ASP A 96 8.49 45.57 -40.33
CA ASP A 96 7.15 46.11 -40.07
C ASP A 96 6.26 45.19 -39.20
N ILE A 97 6.85 44.42 -38.27
CA ILE A 97 6.11 43.55 -37.35
C ILE A 97 5.63 44.37 -36.16
N GLN A 98 4.32 44.37 -35.91
CA GLN A 98 3.76 44.99 -34.71
C GLN A 98 4.05 44.12 -33.47
N TYR A 99 4.42 44.75 -32.36
CA TYR A 99 4.66 44.04 -31.11
C TYR A 99 4.41 44.95 -29.89
N ASP A 100 4.13 44.32 -28.75
CA ASP A 100 4.15 44.97 -27.43
C ASP A 100 5.16 44.24 -26.54
N MET A 101 6.24 44.93 -26.17
CA MET A 101 7.30 44.41 -25.33
C MET A 101 7.66 45.39 -24.22
N THR A 102 7.64 44.90 -22.99
CA THR A 102 8.01 45.67 -21.78
C THR A 102 9.51 45.93 -21.70
N GLU A 103 9.93 46.90 -20.86
CA GLU A 103 11.37 47.13 -20.56
C GLU A 103 12.07 45.88 -20.00
N SER A 104 11.34 45.02 -19.29
CA SER A 104 11.85 43.73 -18.79
C SER A 104 12.02 42.66 -19.88
N GLY A 105 11.58 42.93 -21.12
CA GLY A 105 11.65 42.00 -22.24
C GLY A 105 10.53 40.97 -22.32
N TYR A 106 9.48 41.11 -21.51
CA TYR A 106 8.26 40.33 -21.69
C TYR A 106 7.50 40.85 -22.90
N VAL A 107 7.14 39.95 -23.81
CA VAL A 107 6.37 40.23 -25.03
C VAL A 107 4.92 39.79 -24.81
N SER A 108 4.00 40.76 -24.79
CA SER A 108 2.56 40.53 -24.61
C SER A 108 1.82 40.32 -25.93
N GLU A 109 2.34 40.84 -27.04
CA GLU A 109 1.68 40.77 -28.35
C GLU A 109 2.73 40.76 -29.47
N ILE A 110 2.49 39.97 -30.51
CA ILE A 110 3.20 40.06 -31.79
C ILE A 110 2.17 39.91 -32.91
N ASN A 111 2.23 40.78 -33.91
CA ASN A 111 1.41 40.76 -35.12
C ASN A 111 -0.11 40.69 -34.87
N ASN A 112 -0.62 41.44 -33.89
CA ASN A 112 -2.02 41.45 -33.45
C ASN A 112 -2.50 40.16 -32.76
N LEU A 113 -1.60 39.23 -32.43
CA LEU A 113 -1.89 38.07 -31.59
C LEU A 113 -1.33 38.33 -30.19
N SER A 114 -2.25 38.60 -29.26
CA SER A 114 -1.99 38.95 -27.87
C SER A 114 -1.95 37.69 -26.99
N ALA A 115 -1.23 37.75 -25.88
CA ALA A 115 -1.31 36.73 -24.84
C ALA A 115 -2.76 36.56 -24.36
N GLU A 116 -3.15 35.33 -24.02
CA GLU A 116 -4.50 34.93 -23.63
C GLU A 116 -5.55 34.90 -24.77
N ASP A 117 -5.22 35.26 -26.01
CA ASP A 117 -6.19 35.26 -27.14
C ASP A 117 -6.73 33.85 -27.47
N ALA A 118 -5.98 32.81 -27.13
CA ALA A 118 -6.44 31.42 -27.26
C ALA A 118 -7.07 30.86 -25.98
N GLY A 119 -7.19 31.69 -24.93
CA GLY A 119 -7.65 31.31 -23.59
C GLY A 119 -6.54 30.71 -22.71
N GLY A 120 -6.87 30.42 -21.45
CA GLY A 120 -5.95 29.77 -20.50
C GLY A 120 -4.67 30.58 -20.25
N TYR A 121 -3.52 29.92 -20.43
CA TYR A 121 -2.18 30.52 -20.30
C TYR A 121 -1.47 30.68 -21.66
N SER A 122 -2.24 30.85 -22.74
CA SER A 122 -1.68 31.06 -24.08
C SER A 122 -0.84 32.34 -24.17
N GLY A 123 0.22 32.31 -24.99
CA GLY A 123 1.11 33.46 -25.17
C GLY A 123 2.42 33.13 -25.87
N TRP A 124 3.26 34.17 -26.02
CA TRP A 124 4.54 34.12 -26.73
C TRP A 124 5.67 33.59 -25.85
N CYS A 125 6.38 32.57 -26.34
CA CYS A 125 7.54 31.99 -25.68
C CYS A 125 8.82 32.23 -26.49
N LEU A 126 9.90 32.67 -25.83
CA LEU A 126 11.20 32.85 -26.45
C LEU A 126 12.08 31.61 -26.28
N SER A 127 12.49 31.03 -27.40
CA SER A 127 13.56 30.03 -27.47
C SER A 127 14.88 30.67 -27.95
N TYR A 128 16.00 30.13 -27.46
CA TYR A 128 17.35 30.58 -27.80
C TYR A 128 18.22 29.38 -28.14
N ASN A 129 18.80 29.36 -29.35
CA ASN A 129 19.62 28.26 -29.88
C ASN A 129 18.95 26.88 -29.72
N ASN A 130 17.63 26.82 -29.96
CA ASN A 130 16.81 25.64 -29.71
C ASN A 130 17.00 25.16 -28.25
N ASP A 131 16.88 26.03 -27.25
CA ASP A 131 16.60 25.63 -25.87
C ASP A 131 15.10 25.78 -25.65
N ASP A 132 14.51 24.86 -24.89
CA ASP A 132 13.07 24.73 -24.79
C ASP A 132 12.44 25.99 -24.20
N TYR A 133 13.04 26.68 -23.21
CA TYR A 133 12.68 28.05 -22.81
C TYR A 133 13.80 28.75 -22.03
N ALA A 134 14.13 30.00 -22.39
CA ALA A 134 15.07 30.81 -21.63
C ALA A 134 14.48 31.22 -20.25
N ASN A 135 14.94 30.59 -19.17
CA ASN A 135 14.47 30.87 -17.79
C ASN A 135 14.89 32.24 -17.23
N GLY A 136 15.66 33.03 -17.98
CA GLY A 136 15.93 34.44 -17.69
C GLY A 136 15.30 35.29 -18.79
N GLY A 137 14.64 36.39 -18.43
CA GLY A 137 14.08 37.32 -19.43
C GLY A 137 15.15 37.77 -20.43
N VAL A 138 14.75 38.27 -21.61
CA VAL A 138 15.63 38.53 -22.78
C VAL A 138 16.99 39.19 -22.46
N SER A 139 17.01 40.03 -21.42
CA SER A 139 18.22 40.67 -20.86
C SER A 139 19.31 39.73 -20.32
N ALA A 140 19.00 38.46 -20.07
CA ALA A 140 19.92 37.46 -19.53
C ALA A 140 20.71 36.71 -20.63
N ILE A 141 20.32 36.86 -21.89
CA ILE A 141 20.95 36.19 -23.03
C ILE A 141 22.11 37.04 -23.53
N THR A 142 23.29 36.43 -23.70
CA THR A 142 24.46 37.05 -24.33
C THR A 142 24.67 36.43 -25.70
N LEU A 143 24.53 37.23 -26.75
CA LEU A 143 24.54 36.77 -28.13
C LEU A 143 25.96 36.60 -28.70
N SER A 144 26.09 35.58 -29.55
CA SER A 144 27.24 35.20 -30.35
C SER A 144 26.87 35.15 -31.83
N ASP A 145 27.89 35.16 -32.70
CA ASP A 145 27.68 35.03 -34.15
C ASP A 145 27.05 33.67 -34.51
N GLY A 146 25.98 33.71 -35.29
CA GLY A 146 25.24 32.53 -35.73
C GLY A 146 24.10 32.09 -34.81
N ASP A 147 23.92 32.73 -33.65
CA ASP A 147 22.86 32.39 -32.69
C ASP A 147 21.45 32.58 -33.29
N THR A 148 20.48 31.87 -32.73
CA THR A 148 19.08 31.88 -33.15
C THR A 148 18.17 32.24 -31.98
N LEU A 149 17.22 33.13 -32.22
CA LEU A 149 16.13 33.50 -31.32
C LEU A 149 14.81 33.19 -32.03
N SER A 150 13.86 32.53 -31.38
CA SER A 150 12.52 32.31 -31.94
C SER A 150 11.44 32.62 -30.92
N PHE A 151 10.42 33.36 -31.35
CA PHE A 151 9.18 33.52 -30.60
C PHE A 151 8.14 32.55 -31.15
N ASP A 152 7.64 31.68 -30.29
CA ASP A 152 6.70 30.64 -30.66
C ASP A 152 5.43 30.80 -29.80
N TYR A 153 4.26 30.90 -30.43
CA TYR A 153 3.00 31.07 -29.70
C TYR A 153 2.51 29.72 -29.17
N SER A 154 2.18 29.69 -27.88
CA SER A 154 1.56 28.56 -27.16
C SER A 154 0.06 28.80 -27.01
N VAL A 155 -0.76 27.77 -27.24
CA VAL A 155 -2.22 27.81 -27.08
C VAL A 155 -2.66 27.22 -25.73
N ASN A 156 -1.79 26.50 -25.02
CA ASN A 156 -2.05 25.76 -23.76
C ASN A 156 -3.24 26.27 -22.89
N VAL A 157 -4.43 25.76 -23.21
CA VAL A 157 -5.70 26.24 -22.62
C VAL A 157 -6.03 25.60 -21.27
N ASP A 158 -5.49 24.41 -21.01
CA ASP A 158 -5.88 23.56 -19.88
C ASP A 158 -4.75 23.28 -18.88
N THR A 159 -3.55 23.83 -19.11
CA THR A 159 -2.33 23.64 -18.29
C THR A 159 -1.79 22.21 -18.24
N MET A 160 -2.34 21.30 -19.05
CA MET A 160 -2.03 19.87 -19.03
C MET A 160 -1.71 19.31 -20.42
N THR A 161 -1.99 20.07 -21.48
CA THR A 161 -1.62 19.77 -22.86
C THR A 161 -0.21 20.29 -23.19
N ASP A 162 0.56 19.44 -23.88
CA ASP A 162 1.86 19.82 -24.46
C ASP A 162 1.59 20.46 -25.82
N ASP A 163 2.18 21.62 -26.14
CA ASP A 163 1.97 22.27 -27.44
C ASP A 163 3.28 22.66 -28.13
N ILE A 164 4.16 23.41 -27.44
CA ILE A 164 5.46 23.85 -27.97
C ILE A 164 6.67 23.39 -27.13
N GLY A 165 6.44 22.85 -25.92
CA GLY A 165 7.45 22.21 -25.07
C GLY A 165 6.97 22.00 -23.63
N ASN A 166 7.39 20.95 -22.93
CA ASN A 166 6.96 20.73 -21.53
C ASN A 166 7.94 19.90 -20.69
N GLY A 167 8.30 20.44 -19.53
CA GLY A 167 9.11 19.77 -18.51
C GLY A 167 8.53 19.75 -17.11
N TRP A 168 7.41 20.44 -16.88
CA TRP A 168 6.86 20.63 -15.54
C TRP A 168 5.73 19.64 -15.25
N TYR A 169 4.98 19.25 -16.29
CA TYR A 169 3.82 18.35 -16.18
C TYR A 169 4.05 16.99 -16.87
N GLY A 170 5.31 16.61 -17.07
CA GLY A 170 5.74 15.42 -17.80
C GLY A 170 6.42 15.77 -19.13
N ASN A 171 7.06 14.78 -19.72
CA ASN A 171 7.75 14.89 -21.00
C ASN A 171 6.76 14.78 -22.17
N PRO A 172 7.13 15.24 -23.38
CA PRO A 172 6.41 14.94 -24.61
C PRO A 172 6.23 13.43 -24.83
N TYR A 173 5.15 13.02 -25.48
CA TYR A 173 4.85 11.60 -25.72
C TYR A 173 4.09 11.43 -27.04
N PHE A 174 3.94 10.20 -27.55
CA PHE A 174 3.05 9.92 -28.69
C PHE A 174 1.62 9.77 -28.21
N LYS A 175 0.69 10.60 -28.69
CA LYS A 175 -0.75 10.42 -28.44
C LYS A 175 -1.28 9.19 -29.17
N GLU A 176 -0.81 8.99 -30.40
CA GLU A 176 -1.08 7.82 -31.22
C GLU A 176 0.22 7.42 -31.90
N ILE A 177 0.47 6.12 -31.98
CA ILE A 177 1.55 5.56 -32.80
C ILE A 177 1.02 4.30 -33.47
N SER A 178 1.25 4.19 -34.77
CA SER A 178 0.81 3.11 -35.63
C SER A 178 2.02 2.43 -36.26
N VAL A 179 2.03 1.10 -36.23
CA VAL A 179 3.06 0.26 -36.87
C VAL A 179 2.31 -0.81 -37.65
N GLY A 180 2.54 -0.90 -38.97
CA GLY A 180 1.88 -1.87 -39.84
C GLY A 180 0.34 -1.75 -39.85
N GLY A 181 -0.19 -0.54 -39.62
CA GLY A 181 -1.64 -0.27 -39.57
C GLY A 181 -2.33 -0.64 -38.26
N LYS A 182 -1.59 -1.08 -37.23
CA LYS A 182 -2.08 -1.27 -35.86
C LYS A 182 -1.68 -0.06 -35.03
N THR A 183 -2.59 0.48 -34.23
CA THR A 183 -2.37 1.74 -33.49
C THR A 183 -2.50 1.53 -31.99
N HIS A 184 -1.54 2.06 -31.23
CA HIS A 184 -1.65 2.28 -29.79
C HIS A 184 -2.02 3.73 -29.50
N GLU A 185 -2.91 3.93 -28.53
CA GLU A 185 -3.25 5.25 -28.01
C GLU A 185 -2.55 5.44 -26.66
N MET A 186 -1.97 6.63 -26.43
CA MET A 186 -1.44 6.98 -25.12
C MET A 186 -2.10 8.22 -24.55
N THR A 187 -2.22 8.23 -23.22
CA THR A 187 -2.71 9.38 -22.46
C THR A 187 -1.79 9.69 -21.29
N LYS A 188 -1.86 10.94 -20.82
CA LYS A 188 -1.08 11.45 -19.69
C LYS A 188 -2.00 12.09 -18.66
N GLU A 189 -1.84 11.69 -17.41
CA GLU A 189 -2.51 12.29 -16.26
C GLU A 189 -1.46 12.86 -15.30
N TYR A 190 -1.67 14.08 -14.79
CA TYR A 190 -0.74 14.72 -13.86
C TYR A 190 -1.38 15.00 -12.51
N SER A 191 -0.62 14.73 -11.43
CA SER A 191 -0.96 15.19 -10.09
C SER A 191 0.26 15.76 -9.38
N TYR A 192 0.05 16.88 -8.69
CA TYR A 192 1.09 17.54 -7.87
C TYR A 192 1.68 16.65 -6.77
N SER A 193 1.00 15.57 -6.37
CA SER A 193 1.52 14.65 -5.34
C SER A 193 2.38 13.51 -5.90
N THR A 194 2.14 13.10 -7.15
CA THR A 194 2.68 11.84 -7.70
C THR A 194 3.45 12.04 -9.01
N GLY A 195 3.38 13.22 -9.64
CA GLY A 195 3.99 13.48 -10.94
C GLY A 195 3.07 13.09 -12.11
N ALA A 196 3.67 12.98 -13.30
CA ALA A 196 2.99 12.49 -14.49
C ALA A 196 2.87 10.97 -14.45
N VAL A 197 1.70 10.46 -14.83
CA VAL A 197 1.39 9.05 -15.01
C VAL A 197 0.92 8.88 -16.45
N TYR A 198 1.58 7.98 -17.18
CA TYR A 198 1.23 7.69 -18.56
C TYR A 198 0.37 6.44 -18.61
N LYS A 199 -0.45 6.33 -19.64
CA LYS A 199 -1.24 5.15 -19.95
C LYS A 199 -1.08 4.78 -21.41
N ILE A 200 -1.00 3.49 -21.70
CA ILE A 200 -1.03 2.92 -23.06
C ILE A 200 -2.32 2.10 -23.15
N ASP A 201 -3.15 2.39 -24.15
CA ASP A 201 -4.48 1.80 -24.36
C ASP A 201 -5.39 1.82 -23.10
N GLY A 202 -5.23 2.84 -22.26
CA GLY A 202 -5.99 3.03 -21.03
C GLY A 202 -5.38 2.39 -19.77
N GLU A 203 -4.36 1.55 -19.91
CA GLU A 203 -3.65 0.91 -18.79
C GLU A 203 -2.44 1.74 -18.33
N VAL A 204 -2.22 1.82 -17.01
CA VAL A 204 -1.11 2.59 -16.43
C VAL A 204 0.20 1.86 -16.67
N THR A 205 1.19 2.54 -17.28
CA THR A 205 2.53 1.98 -17.49
C THR A 205 3.37 2.06 -16.21
N GLU A 206 4.16 1.01 -15.95
CA GLU A 206 5.17 0.98 -14.89
C GLU A 206 6.48 1.68 -15.32
N ASP A 207 6.70 1.83 -16.63
CA ASP A 207 7.90 2.40 -17.23
C ASP A 207 7.91 3.92 -17.09
N LYS A 208 9.11 4.51 -17.13
CA LYS A 208 9.28 5.95 -16.95
C LYS A 208 9.49 6.73 -18.24
N GLY A 209 9.59 6.04 -19.38
CA GLY A 209 9.91 6.67 -20.66
C GLY A 209 11.29 7.34 -20.68
N THR A 210 12.25 6.83 -19.90
CA THR A 210 13.62 7.35 -19.86
C THR A 210 14.55 6.49 -20.71
N ALA A 211 15.75 6.96 -21.03
CA ALA A 211 16.70 6.20 -21.87
C ALA A 211 17.07 4.82 -21.27
N ASP A 212 17.10 4.71 -19.94
CA ASP A 212 17.40 3.46 -19.23
C ASP A 212 16.14 2.62 -18.93
N ASP A 213 14.95 3.18 -19.16
CA ASP A 213 13.64 2.64 -18.76
C ASP A 213 12.56 3.16 -19.74
N PRO A 214 12.65 2.79 -21.04
CA PRO A 214 11.80 3.32 -22.11
C PRO A 214 10.37 2.77 -22.01
N PHE A 215 9.42 3.42 -22.68
CA PHE A 215 8.09 2.83 -22.84
C PHE A 215 8.15 1.66 -23.82
N GLU A 216 7.67 0.51 -23.36
CA GLU A 216 7.66 -0.73 -24.14
C GLU A 216 6.35 -0.87 -24.92
N LEU A 217 6.44 -1.07 -26.23
CA LEU A 217 5.30 -1.22 -27.14
C LEU A 217 5.48 -2.49 -27.98
N THR A 218 4.46 -3.33 -28.05
CA THR A 218 4.50 -4.56 -28.84
C THR A 218 3.40 -4.57 -29.88
N TYR A 219 3.79 -4.65 -31.15
CA TYR A 219 2.85 -4.74 -32.28
C TYR A 219 2.82 -6.15 -32.83
N ILE A 220 1.60 -6.64 -33.05
CA ILE A 220 1.35 -7.95 -33.60
C ILE A 220 0.87 -7.79 -35.06
N LEU A 221 1.67 -8.26 -36.01
CA LEU A 221 1.45 -8.10 -37.47
C LEU A 221 1.31 -9.47 -38.17
N PRO A 222 0.69 -9.52 -39.38
CA PRO A 222 0.54 -10.77 -40.16
C PRO A 222 1.85 -11.54 -40.35
N GLU A 223 1.85 -12.88 -40.31
CA GLU A 223 3.05 -13.72 -40.40
C GLU A 223 3.86 -13.47 -41.69
N ASP A 224 3.17 -13.09 -42.76
CA ASP A 224 3.76 -12.76 -44.06
C ASP A 224 4.24 -11.30 -44.17
N THR A 225 4.15 -10.52 -43.10
CA THR A 225 4.65 -9.12 -43.06
C THR A 225 6.17 -9.10 -43.14
N ASP A 226 6.72 -8.38 -44.12
CA ASP A 226 8.14 -8.09 -44.19
C ASP A 226 8.53 -7.06 -43.13
N ILE A 227 9.02 -7.53 -41.99
CA ILE A 227 9.40 -6.68 -40.86
C ILE A 227 10.61 -5.78 -41.13
N THR A 228 11.30 -5.96 -42.25
CA THR A 228 12.43 -5.09 -42.63
C THR A 228 11.96 -3.78 -43.25
N THR A 229 10.68 -3.69 -43.63
CA THR A 229 10.08 -2.50 -44.23
C THR A 229 8.62 -2.33 -43.79
N VAL A 230 8.39 -1.94 -42.54
CA VAL A 230 7.04 -1.72 -42.00
C VAL A 230 6.73 -0.23 -41.92
N GLU A 231 5.55 0.16 -42.42
CA GLU A 231 5.06 1.53 -42.37
C GLU A 231 4.72 1.94 -40.93
N THR A 232 5.08 3.17 -40.57
CA THR A 232 4.74 3.74 -39.27
C THR A 232 4.19 5.15 -39.41
N ASP A 233 3.12 5.42 -38.65
CA ASP A 233 2.49 6.72 -38.55
C ASP A 233 2.36 7.12 -37.07
N TYR A 234 2.33 8.42 -36.77
CA TYR A 234 2.19 8.86 -35.38
C TYR A 234 1.59 10.26 -35.25
N VAL A 235 1.05 10.51 -34.06
CA VAL A 235 0.63 11.82 -33.58
C VAL A 235 1.32 12.09 -32.25
N THR A 236 2.10 13.16 -32.18
CA THR A 236 2.78 13.55 -30.94
C THR A 236 1.89 14.39 -30.02
N SER A 237 2.25 14.47 -28.75
CA SER A 237 1.60 15.38 -27.82
C SER A 237 1.86 16.83 -28.20
N LEU A 238 3.08 17.13 -28.68
CA LEU A 238 3.51 18.41 -29.27
C LEU A 238 2.98 18.60 -30.69
N ASN A 239 2.89 19.86 -31.12
CA ASN A 239 2.70 20.21 -32.53
C ASN A 239 3.95 19.81 -33.34
N SER A 240 3.75 19.34 -34.58
CA SER A 240 4.79 18.76 -35.44
C SER A 240 5.92 19.72 -35.79
N HIS A 241 5.70 21.03 -35.71
CA HIS A 241 6.76 22.04 -35.90
C HIS A 241 7.77 22.07 -34.74
N TYR A 242 7.39 21.55 -33.57
CA TYR A 242 8.19 21.60 -32.34
C TYR A 242 8.55 20.22 -31.81
N ALA A 243 8.03 19.15 -32.40
CA ALA A 243 8.39 17.77 -32.08
C ALA A 243 9.63 17.34 -32.87
N ILE A 244 10.63 16.83 -32.18
CA ILE A 244 11.73 16.07 -32.78
C ILE A 244 11.50 14.60 -32.45
N VAL A 245 11.27 13.81 -33.50
CA VAL A 245 11.25 12.35 -33.43
C VAL A 245 12.58 11.83 -33.95
N ASP A 246 13.30 11.09 -33.12
CA ASP A 246 14.63 10.56 -33.40
C ASP A 246 14.60 9.03 -33.27
N GLY A 247 15.05 8.34 -34.31
CA GLY A 247 15.04 6.88 -34.40
C GLY A 247 13.79 6.24 -35.04
N LEU A 248 12.81 7.03 -35.52
CA LEU A 248 11.62 6.51 -36.20
C LEU A 248 11.41 7.21 -37.55
N GLU A 249 11.50 6.45 -38.64
CA GLU A 249 11.23 6.91 -40.01
C GLU A 249 9.81 6.53 -40.46
N ASN A 250 9.39 6.84 -41.69
CA ASN A 250 8.07 6.40 -42.18
C ASN A 250 8.02 4.88 -42.48
N MET A 251 9.17 4.29 -42.78
CA MET A 251 9.35 2.86 -43.05
C MET A 251 10.54 2.38 -42.24
N ASN A 252 10.36 1.37 -41.38
CA ASN A 252 11.40 0.93 -40.45
C ASN A 252 11.65 -0.57 -40.54
N ASP A 253 12.89 -0.95 -40.22
CA ASP A 253 13.31 -2.32 -39.99
C ASP A 253 13.15 -2.64 -38.51
N PHE A 254 12.23 -3.55 -38.18
CA PHE A 254 11.96 -4.00 -36.82
C PHE A 254 12.68 -5.30 -36.48
N THR A 255 13.62 -5.75 -37.31
CA THR A 255 14.45 -6.93 -37.05
C THR A 255 15.34 -6.71 -35.82
N GLY A 256 14.83 -7.09 -34.64
CA GLY A 256 15.48 -6.88 -33.34
C GLY A 256 14.90 -5.74 -32.50
N GLY A 257 13.72 -5.23 -32.88
CA GLY A 257 13.09 -4.07 -32.25
C GLY A 257 13.73 -2.75 -32.66
N ILE A 258 13.07 -1.64 -32.36
CA ILE A 258 13.57 -0.30 -32.63
C ILE A 258 13.43 0.60 -31.41
N ASP A 259 14.51 1.31 -31.10
CA ASP A 259 14.51 2.37 -30.10
C ASP A 259 14.32 3.72 -30.78
N PHE A 260 13.36 4.49 -30.29
CA PHE A 260 13.14 5.85 -30.76
C PHE A 260 12.67 6.74 -29.63
N SER A 261 12.49 8.00 -29.95
CA SER A 261 12.19 9.00 -28.95
C SER A 261 11.48 10.20 -29.53
N VAL A 262 10.70 10.86 -28.69
CA VAL A 262 10.10 12.16 -28.99
C VAL A 262 10.63 13.18 -27.98
N SER A 263 11.00 14.33 -28.50
CA SER A 263 11.44 15.48 -27.70
C SER A 263 10.88 16.77 -28.25
N SER A 264 10.92 17.83 -27.45
CA SER A 264 10.72 19.19 -27.94
C SER A 264 11.92 19.64 -28.79
N LEU A 265 11.76 20.75 -29.52
CA LEU A 265 12.77 21.27 -30.44
C LEU A 265 14.13 21.51 -29.78
N GLY A 266 14.16 21.83 -28.48
CA GLY A 266 15.40 21.98 -27.74
C GLY A 266 15.97 20.73 -27.07
N GLY A 267 15.30 19.59 -27.22
CA GLY A 267 15.82 18.27 -26.86
C GLY A 267 16.00 18.02 -25.36
N LYS A 268 15.64 18.96 -24.48
CA LYS A 268 15.84 18.83 -23.03
C LYS A 268 14.80 17.91 -22.40
N TYR A 269 13.57 17.95 -22.89
CA TYR A 269 12.49 17.07 -22.44
C TYR A 269 12.23 16.00 -23.49
N LYS A 270 12.41 14.74 -23.10
CA LYS A 270 12.48 13.61 -24.03
C LYS A 270 11.87 12.35 -23.41
N SER A 271 11.05 11.66 -24.18
CA SER A 271 10.56 10.31 -23.85
C SER A 271 11.16 9.30 -24.82
N TYR A 272 11.52 8.13 -24.29
CA TYR A 272 12.13 7.03 -25.03
C TYR A 272 11.15 5.86 -25.13
N TYR A 273 11.23 5.15 -26.25
CA TYR A 273 10.36 4.04 -26.61
C TYR A 273 11.20 2.91 -27.15
N HIS A 274 10.82 1.69 -26.80
CA HIS A 274 11.28 0.48 -27.46
C HIS A 274 10.05 -0.19 -28.09
N VAL A 275 10.09 -0.41 -29.40
CA VAL A 275 9.04 -1.13 -30.12
C VAL A 275 9.54 -2.48 -30.59
N ASN A 276 8.78 -3.52 -30.22
CA ASN A 276 8.92 -4.86 -30.76
C ASN A 276 7.78 -5.18 -31.72
N VAL A 277 8.11 -5.82 -32.85
CA VAL A 277 7.14 -6.40 -33.77
C VAL A 277 7.19 -7.91 -33.67
N VAL A 278 6.02 -8.50 -33.39
CA VAL A 278 5.81 -9.94 -33.36
C VAL A 278 4.94 -10.30 -34.55
N LEU A 279 5.40 -11.28 -35.33
CA LEU A 279 4.65 -11.82 -36.45
C LEU A 279 3.68 -12.91 -35.97
N SER A 280 2.43 -12.85 -36.40
CA SER A 280 1.36 -13.79 -36.07
C SER A 280 0.39 -13.91 -37.24
N ASP A 281 -0.37 -15.00 -37.36
CA ASP A 281 -1.35 -15.17 -38.44
C ASP A 281 -2.58 -14.24 -38.23
N VAL A 282 -2.63 -13.07 -38.91
CA VAL A 282 -3.57 -11.94 -38.60
C VAL A 282 -4.95 -12.05 -39.27
N ASP A 283 -5.40 -13.25 -39.65
CA ASP A 283 -6.83 -13.50 -39.93
C ASP A 283 -7.67 -13.79 -38.66
N ALA A 284 -7.16 -13.42 -37.47
CA ALA A 284 -7.82 -13.61 -36.18
C ALA A 284 -8.87 -12.52 -35.83
N GLU A 285 -9.73 -12.14 -36.78
CA GLU A 285 -11.15 -11.88 -36.45
C GLU A 285 -12.02 -13.13 -36.72
N ALA A 286 -11.40 -14.28 -36.99
CA ALA A 286 -11.98 -15.58 -36.68
C ALA A 286 -11.80 -15.84 -35.18
N SER A 287 -12.87 -16.25 -34.49
CA SER A 287 -12.79 -16.72 -33.11
C SER A 287 -11.58 -17.62 -32.90
N ASN A 288 -10.71 -17.28 -31.95
CA ASN A 288 -9.50 -18.04 -31.66
C ASN A 288 -9.95 -19.46 -31.30
N VAL A 289 -9.72 -20.44 -32.19
CA VAL A 289 -10.38 -21.76 -32.12
C VAL A 289 -10.14 -22.43 -30.75
N TYR A 290 -8.98 -22.19 -30.13
CA TYR A 290 -8.68 -22.66 -28.79
C TYR A 290 -9.53 -21.99 -27.69
N GLU A 291 -9.86 -20.71 -27.81
CA GLU A 291 -10.72 -19.99 -26.85
C GLU A 291 -12.17 -20.45 -26.95
N ASP A 292 -12.67 -20.78 -28.15
CA ASP A 292 -13.97 -21.41 -28.33
C ASP A 292 -14.03 -22.81 -27.67
N VAL A 293 -12.96 -23.60 -27.85
CA VAL A 293 -12.83 -24.91 -27.21
C VAL A 293 -12.75 -24.76 -25.70
N LEU A 294 -11.95 -23.82 -25.20
CA LEU A 294 -11.83 -23.50 -23.78
C LEU A 294 -13.17 -23.08 -23.19
N ALA A 295 -13.90 -22.17 -23.82
CA ALA A 295 -15.21 -21.73 -23.36
C ALA A 295 -16.23 -22.88 -23.30
N GLY A 296 -16.17 -23.81 -24.27
CA GLY A 296 -16.98 -25.03 -24.25
C GLY A 296 -16.63 -25.97 -23.10
N ALA A 297 -15.33 -26.19 -22.87
CA ALA A 297 -14.85 -27.07 -21.81
C ALA A 297 -15.12 -26.48 -20.41
N GLU A 298 -14.81 -25.20 -20.20
CA GLU A 298 -15.11 -24.43 -18.98
C GLU A 298 -16.60 -24.44 -18.63
N LYS A 299 -17.47 -24.30 -19.64
CA LYS A 299 -18.92 -24.40 -19.43
C LYS A 299 -19.32 -25.80 -18.95
N LEU A 300 -18.73 -26.85 -19.49
CA LEU A 300 -19.01 -28.22 -19.07
C LEU A 300 -18.50 -28.48 -17.64
N VAL A 301 -17.27 -28.06 -17.33
CA VAL A 301 -16.65 -28.21 -16.00
C VAL A 301 -17.44 -27.44 -14.95
N SER A 302 -17.74 -26.15 -15.18
CA SER A 302 -18.53 -25.34 -14.25
C SER A 302 -19.94 -25.90 -14.01
N SER A 303 -20.62 -26.35 -15.07
CA SER A 303 -21.95 -27.00 -14.95
C SER A 303 -21.90 -28.26 -14.09
N ARG A 304 -20.87 -29.12 -14.26
CA ARG A 304 -20.70 -30.33 -13.45
C ARG A 304 -20.49 -30.01 -11.97
N CYS A 305 -19.63 -29.03 -11.68
CA CYS A 305 -19.39 -28.62 -10.31
C CYS A 305 -20.66 -28.03 -9.66
N GLU A 306 -21.43 -27.24 -10.39
CA GLU A 306 -22.68 -26.67 -9.89
C GLU A 306 -23.76 -27.74 -9.64
N GLU A 307 -23.86 -28.75 -10.51
CA GLU A 307 -24.82 -29.85 -10.34
C GLU A 307 -24.44 -30.80 -9.21
N THR A 308 -23.15 -31.14 -9.09
CA THR A 308 -22.68 -32.17 -8.14
C THR A 308 -22.34 -31.62 -6.76
N ASN A 309 -22.09 -30.31 -6.66
CA ASN A 309 -21.43 -29.63 -5.54
C ASN A 309 -20.02 -30.22 -5.31
N PRO A 310 -18.95 -29.48 -5.63
CA PRO A 310 -17.60 -30.04 -5.55
C PRO A 310 -17.22 -30.36 -4.11
N THR A 311 -16.48 -31.45 -3.95
CA THR A 311 -15.91 -31.90 -2.67
C THR A 311 -14.40 -32.09 -2.79
N PHE A 312 -13.72 -32.37 -1.68
CA PHE A 312 -12.38 -32.94 -1.67
C PHE A 312 -12.29 -34.06 -2.73
N GLU A 313 -11.19 -34.10 -3.49
CA GLU A 313 -10.96 -34.86 -4.74
C GLU A 313 -11.35 -34.15 -6.05
N ASN A 314 -12.04 -33.00 -6.00
CA ASN A 314 -12.29 -32.13 -7.18
C ASN A 314 -11.23 -31.03 -7.36
N GLU A 315 -9.98 -31.24 -6.92
CA GLU A 315 -8.93 -30.22 -6.94
C GLU A 315 -8.70 -29.63 -8.34
N TRP A 316 -8.77 -30.47 -9.39
CA TRP A 316 -8.49 -30.07 -10.75
C TRP A 316 -9.56 -29.11 -11.28
N GLU A 317 -10.84 -29.46 -11.18
CA GLU A 317 -11.90 -28.54 -11.61
C GLU A 317 -11.85 -27.20 -10.85
N ILE A 318 -11.46 -27.24 -9.57
CA ILE A 318 -11.32 -26.01 -8.78
C ILE A 318 -10.14 -25.16 -9.27
N ILE A 319 -9.00 -25.76 -9.61
CA ILE A 319 -7.86 -25.04 -10.19
C ILE A 319 -8.26 -24.44 -11.54
N ASP A 320 -8.87 -25.22 -12.43
CA ASP A 320 -9.26 -24.80 -13.79
C ASP A 320 -10.12 -23.54 -13.72
N LEU A 321 -11.25 -23.64 -13.02
CA LEU A 321 -12.23 -22.56 -12.87
C LEU A 321 -11.62 -21.35 -12.15
N ALA A 322 -10.83 -21.57 -11.09
CA ALA A 322 -10.24 -20.47 -10.34
C ALA A 322 -9.19 -19.70 -11.16
N ARG A 323 -8.35 -20.42 -11.90
CA ARG A 323 -7.27 -19.84 -12.72
C ARG A 323 -7.76 -19.27 -14.05
N TYR A 324 -8.91 -19.73 -14.57
CA TYR A 324 -9.61 -19.09 -15.68
C TYR A 324 -10.33 -17.79 -15.26
N GLY A 325 -10.67 -17.65 -13.97
CA GLY A 325 -11.30 -16.44 -13.43
C GLY A 325 -12.79 -16.61 -13.10
N TYR A 326 -13.31 -17.84 -13.03
CA TYR A 326 -14.70 -18.10 -12.67
C TYR A 326 -15.03 -17.64 -11.24
N THR A 327 -16.16 -16.94 -11.06
CA THR A 327 -16.47 -16.20 -9.82
C THR A 327 -17.61 -16.81 -8.98
N ASN A 328 -17.92 -18.10 -9.14
CA ASN A 328 -18.99 -18.75 -8.35
C ASN A 328 -18.53 -19.06 -6.92
N VAL A 329 -18.69 -18.07 -6.02
CA VAL A 329 -18.30 -18.17 -4.60
C VAL A 329 -18.97 -19.34 -3.86
N PRO A 330 -20.30 -19.58 -3.95
CA PRO A 330 -20.93 -20.73 -3.27
C PRO A 330 -20.33 -22.09 -3.59
N MET A 331 -19.93 -22.31 -4.85
CA MET A 331 -19.29 -23.55 -5.28
C MET A 331 -17.92 -23.74 -4.59
N TYR A 332 -17.08 -22.70 -4.58
CA TYR A 332 -15.78 -22.75 -3.90
C TYR A 332 -15.90 -22.88 -2.38
N GLU A 333 -16.92 -22.27 -1.77
CA GLU A 333 -17.19 -22.43 -0.33
C GLU A 333 -17.60 -23.87 0.01
N THR A 334 -18.34 -24.54 -0.87
CA THR A 334 -18.75 -25.93 -0.69
C THR A 334 -17.54 -26.87 -0.77
N TYR A 335 -16.68 -26.69 -1.78
CA TYR A 335 -15.41 -27.41 -1.89
C TYR A 335 -14.56 -27.19 -0.64
N TYR A 336 -14.28 -25.93 -0.28
CA TYR A 336 -13.44 -25.60 0.86
C TYR A 336 -13.96 -26.17 2.19
N ALA A 337 -15.27 -26.17 2.41
CA ALA A 337 -15.88 -26.77 3.61
C ALA A 337 -15.63 -28.28 3.70
N SER A 338 -15.69 -28.99 2.57
CA SER A 338 -15.39 -30.43 2.53
C SER A 338 -13.90 -30.73 2.78
N VAL A 339 -13.00 -29.86 2.30
CA VAL A 339 -11.57 -29.93 2.62
C VAL A 339 -11.33 -29.71 4.12
N GLU A 340 -11.98 -28.70 4.72
CA GLU A 340 -11.90 -28.48 6.17
C GLU A 340 -12.39 -29.70 6.98
N GLU A 341 -13.44 -30.39 6.52
CA GLU A 341 -13.90 -31.63 7.15
C GLU A 341 -12.85 -32.73 7.04
N LYS A 342 -12.26 -32.90 5.85
CA LYS A 342 -11.23 -33.92 5.62
C LYS A 342 -9.97 -33.68 6.45
N VAL A 343 -9.53 -32.43 6.54
CA VAL A 343 -8.36 -32.04 7.35
C VAL A 343 -8.64 -32.19 8.85
N LYS A 344 -9.87 -31.93 9.33
CA LYS A 344 -10.23 -32.24 10.72
C LYS A 344 -10.17 -33.73 11.03
N GLU A 345 -10.53 -34.58 10.08
CA GLU A 345 -10.47 -36.05 10.22
C GLU A 345 -9.02 -36.56 10.26
N THR A 346 -8.16 -36.02 9.40
CA THR A 346 -6.83 -36.59 9.10
C THR A 346 -5.65 -35.84 9.74
N GLY A 347 -5.85 -34.57 10.09
CA GLY A 347 -4.79 -33.66 10.53
C GLY A 347 -4.00 -33.08 9.34
N ALA A 348 -2.75 -32.68 9.59
CA ALA A 348 -1.89 -32.08 8.56
C ALA A 348 -1.53 -33.04 7.41
N ILE A 349 -1.41 -34.35 7.69
CA ILE A 349 -1.13 -35.39 6.68
C ILE A 349 -2.47 -35.97 6.19
N ILE A 350 -2.93 -35.52 5.02
CA ILE A 350 -4.23 -35.93 4.46
C ILE A 350 -4.24 -37.42 4.12
N HIS A 351 -3.13 -37.95 3.59
CA HIS A 351 -2.99 -39.37 3.31
C HIS A 351 -1.58 -39.92 3.56
N LYS A 352 -1.47 -40.96 4.39
CA LYS A 352 -0.20 -41.51 4.90
C LYS A 352 0.83 -41.93 3.83
N TYR A 353 0.36 -42.32 2.64
CA TYR A 353 1.19 -42.85 1.56
C TYR A 353 1.11 -42.05 0.26
N LYS A 354 0.24 -41.04 0.19
CA LYS A 354 -0.01 -40.30 -1.03
C LYS A 354 0.18 -38.81 -0.75
N ALA A 355 1.42 -38.33 -0.88
CA ALA A 355 1.73 -36.93 -0.71
C ALA A 355 0.94 -36.04 -1.69
N THR A 356 0.59 -36.58 -2.86
CA THR A 356 -0.24 -35.91 -3.85
C THR A 356 -1.63 -35.51 -3.38
N GLU A 357 -2.14 -36.09 -2.29
CA GLU A 357 -3.40 -35.60 -1.68
C GLU A 357 -3.19 -34.24 -0.99
N ASN A 358 -2.07 -34.06 -0.27
CA ASN A 358 -1.68 -32.76 0.27
C ASN A 358 -1.37 -31.77 -0.85
N GLU A 359 -0.56 -32.17 -1.81
CA GLU A 359 -0.01 -31.28 -2.85
C GLU A 359 -1.12 -30.71 -3.74
N ARG A 360 -2.02 -31.56 -4.25
CA ARG A 360 -3.15 -31.10 -5.08
C ARG A 360 -4.13 -30.24 -4.28
N THR A 361 -4.39 -30.58 -3.01
CA THR A 361 -5.23 -29.75 -2.12
C THR A 361 -4.61 -28.37 -1.94
N ILE A 362 -3.30 -28.29 -1.69
CA ILE A 362 -2.58 -27.02 -1.55
C ILE A 362 -2.70 -26.19 -2.84
N LEU A 363 -2.52 -26.80 -4.02
CA LEU A 363 -2.69 -26.12 -5.29
C LEU A 363 -4.12 -25.55 -5.44
N ALA A 364 -5.15 -26.36 -5.22
CA ALA A 364 -6.54 -25.90 -5.32
C ALA A 364 -6.88 -24.78 -4.32
N LEU A 365 -6.47 -24.93 -3.06
CA LEU A 365 -6.70 -23.92 -2.03
C LEU A 365 -5.95 -22.62 -2.31
N THR A 366 -4.71 -22.71 -2.79
CA THR A 366 -3.91 -21.54 -3.13
C THR A 366 -4.51 -20.82 -4.34
N ALA A 367 -5.07 -21.54 -5.33
CA ALA A 367 -5.78 -20.93 -6.46
C ALA A 367 -7.02 -20.14 -6.02
N LEU A 368 -7.60 -20.47 -4.86
CA LEU A 368 -8.69 -19.75 -4.20
C LEU A 368 -8.21 -18.63 -3.26
N GLY A 369 -6.89 -18.38 -3.17
CA GLY A 369 -6.26 -17.42 -2.28
C GLY A 369 -6.27 -17.81 -0.80
N VAL A 370 -6.42 -19.10 -0.49
CA VAL A 370 -6.49 -19.64 0.88
C VAL A 370 -5.09 -19.88 1.44
N ASP A 371 -4.86 -19.41 2.68
CA ASP A 371 -3.64 -19.68 3.43
C ASP A 371 -3.61 -21.14 3.92
N CYS A 372 -2.75 -21.96 3.32
CA CYS A 372 -2.64 -23.38 3.63
C CYS A 372 -1.85 -23.69 4.92
N THR A 373 -1.35 -22.66 5.64
CA THR A 373 -0.74 -22.82 6.97
C THR A 373 -1.77 -22.92 8.09
N ASP A 374 -3.04 -22.58 7.82
CA ASP A 374 -4.16 -22.74 8.73
C ASP A 374 -5.44 -23.16 7.99
N VAL A 375 -5.53 -24.46 7.70
CA VAL A 375 -6.75 -25.10 7.20
C VAL A 375 -7.35 -25.90 8.35
N ALA A 376 -8.49 -25.44 8.86
CA ALA A 376 -9.15 -26.04 10.01
C ALA A 376 -8.25 -26.23 11.26
N GLY A 377 -7.27 -25.34 11.48
CA GLY A 377 -6.33 -25.41 12.59
C GLY A 377 -5.07 -26.25 12.32
N TYR A 378 -4.84 -26.69 11.08
CA TYR A 378 -3.67 -27.47 10.69
C TYR A 378 -2.89 -26.77 9.57
N ASN A 379 -1.56 -26.85 9.64
CA ASN A 379 -0.68 -26.48 8.55
C ASN A 379 -0.52 -27.68 7.61
N ILE A 380 -1.22 -27.67 6.48
CA ILE A 380 -1.18 -28.80 5.53
C ILE A 380 0.03 -28.76 4.58
N ILE A 381 0.81 -27.67 4.60
CA ILE A 381 2.11 -27.54 3.89
C ILE A 381 3.23 -28.23 4.66
N GLU A 382 3.18 -28.21 6.00
CA GLU A 382 4.22 -28.77 6.89
C GLU A 382 4.71 -30.18 6.49
N PRO A 383 3.84 -31.13 6.09
CA PRO A 383 4.30 -32.46 5.65
C PRO A 383 5.22 -32.45 4.43
N LEU A 384 5.15 -31.43 3.56
CA LEU A 384 5.97 -31.37 2.34
C LEU A 384 7.45 -31.11 2.64
N TYR A 385 7.80 -30.72 3.87
CA TYR A 385 9.19 -30.57 4.31
C TYR A 385 9.87 -31.91 4.67
N ASP A 386 9.13 -33.02 4.64
CA ASP A 386 9.70 -34.37 4.71
C ASP A 386 9.82 -34.96 3.30
N VAL A 387 11.01 -34.81 2.68
CA VAL A 387 11.31 -35.39 1.35
C VAL A 387 11.03 -36.89 1.32
N SER A 388 11.22 -37.62 2.43
CA SER A 388 10.95 -39.06 2.49
C SER A 388 9.46 -39.37 2.43
N TYR A 389 8.59 -38.46 2.87
CA TYR A 389 7.15 -38.55 2.67
C TYR A 389 6.77 -38.20 1.24
N VAL A 390 7.25 -37.05 0.72
CA VAL A 390 6.96 -36.55 -0.63
C VAL A 390 7.30 -37.61 -1.69
N LYS A 391 8.50 -38.21 -1.61
CA LYS A 391 8.94 -39.20 -2.61
C LYS A 391 8.37 -40.60 -2.47
N LYS A 392 7.42 -40.86 -1.56
CA LYS A 392 6.76 -42.19 -1.46
C LYS A 392 6.05 -42.61 -2.75
N GLN A 393 5.60 -41.64 -3.55
CA GLN A 393 5.00 -41.87 -4.87
C GLN A 393 6.01 -41.71 -6.02
N GLY A 394 7.31 -41.72 -5.71
CA GLY A 394 8.38 -41.51 -6.68
C GLY A 394 8.40 -40.09 -7.22
N LEU A 395 8.81 -39.96 -8.48
CA LEU A 395 8.99 -38.68 -9.16
C LEU A 395 7.72 -37.80 -9.10
N ASN A 396 6.54 -38.40 -9.22
CA ASN A 396 5.27 -37.66 -9.22
C ASN A 396 5.04 -36.87 -7.93
N GLY A 397 5.41 -37.43 -6.77
CA GLY A 397 5.34 -36.69 -5.51
C GLY A 397 6.34 -35.53 -5.47
N SER A 398 7.55 -35.70 -6.02
CA SER A 398 8.55 -34.62 -6.04
C SER A 398 8.12 -33.47 -6.95
N VAL A 399 7.53 -33.78 -8.11
CA VAL A 399 6.98 -32.81 -9.07
C VAL A 399 5.84 -32.00 -8.43
N PHE A 400 4.82 -32.67 -7.89
CA PHE A 400 3.69 -31.98 -7.26
C PHE A 400 4.07 -31.28 -5.96
N GLY A 401 5.01 -31.85 -5.19
CA GLY A 401 5.58 -31.21 -4.01
C GLY A 401 6.22 -29.87 -4.31
N LEU A 402 7.04 -29.79 -5.37
CA LEU A 402 7.68 -28.55 -5.80
C LEU A 402 6.64 -27.53 -6.27
N LEU A 403 5.70 -27.94 -7.13
CA LEU A 403 4.60 -27.08 -7.59
C LEU A 403 3.77 -26.51 -6.41
N ALA A 404 3.42 -27.35 -5.44
CA ALA A 404 2.61 -26.93 -4.29
C ALA A 404 3.36 -25.94 -3.38
N LEU A 405 4.66 -26.16 -3.15
CA LEU A 405 5.50 -25.26 -2.36
C LEU A 405 5.67 -23.90 -3.05
N ASP A 406 5.83 -23.90 -4.37
CA ASP A 406 5.98 -22.69 -5.18
C ASP A 406 4.70 -21.89 -5.24
N ALA A 407 3.58 -22.54 -5.57
CA ALA A 407 2.26 -21.93 -5.58
C ALA A 407 1.94 -21.26 -4.23
N ALA A 408 2.12 -21.99 -3.13
CA ALA A 408 1.81 -21.50 -1.78
C ALA A 408 2.81 -20.45 -1.26
N LYS A 409 3.88 -20.13 -2.02
CA LYS A 409 4.99 -19.26 -1.61
C LYS A 409 5.54 -19.67 -0.23
N ALA A 410 5.66 -20.98 -0.01
CA ALA A 410 6.13 -21.54 1.25
C ALA A 410 7.60 -21.16 1.51
N PRO A 411 8.06 -21.01 2.77
CA PRO A 411 9.48 -20.81 3.03
C PRO A 411 10.32 -22.03 2.60
N ASP A 412 11.62 -21.84 2.35
CA ASP A 412 12.51 -22.95 1.98
C ASP A 412 12.79 -23.93 3.12
N SER A 413 12.60 -23.52 4.38
CA SER A 413 12.74 -24.36 5.55
C SER A 413 11.82 -23.90 6.68
N LEU A 414 11.39 -24.85 7.53
CA LEU A 414 10.63 -24.54 8.75
C LEU A 414 11.52 -24.02 9.88
N GLU A 415 12.81 -24.40 9.86
CA GLU A 415 13.82 -23.95 10.82
C GLU A 415 14.75 -22.93 10.18
N GLU A 416 15.11 -21.87 10.92
CA GLU A 416 16.03 -20.84 10.44
C GLU A 416 17.41 -21.45 10.11
N GLY A 417 17.87 -21.29 8.87
CA GLY A 417 19.13 -21.87 8.38
C GLY A 417 19.07 -23.36 8.03
N GLY A 418 17.87 -23.95 7.97
CA GLY A 418 17.66 -25.32 7.48
C GLY A 418 17.97 -25.50 5.99
N ALA A 419 18.13 -26.75 5.55
CA ALA A 419 18.31 -27.08 4.14
C ALA A 419 17.04 -26.75 3.35
N SER A 420 17.20 -26.19 2.14
CA SER A 420 16.08 -25.85 1.27
C SER A 420 15.32 -27.11 0.83
N ILE A 421 14.02 -27.15 1.08
CA ILE A 421 13.15 -28.21 0.57
C ILE A 421 13.03 -28.15 -0.95
N ARG A 422 12.97 -26.94 -1.54
CA ARG A 422 12.91 -26.76 -3.00
C ARG A 422 14.13 -27.36 -3.67
N GLU A 423 15.33 -27.03 -3.18
CA GLU A 423 16.58 -27.55 -3.73
C GLU A 423 16.64 -29.09 -3.65
N GLN A 424 16.15 -29.67 -2.56
CA GLN A 424 16.07 -31.13 -2.42
C GLN A 424 15.11 -31.75 -3.44
N LEU A 425 13.94 -31.17 -3.67
CA LEU A 425 12.97 -31.67 -4.64
C LEU A 425 13.44 -31.46 -6.08
N ILE A 426 14.05 -30.31 -6.40
CA ILE A 426 14.71 -30.06 -7.69
C ILE A 426 15.75 -31.15 -7.93
N GLN A 427 16.63 -31.43 -6.96
CA GLN A 427 17.65 -32.46 -7.12
C GLN A 427 17.06 -33.86 -7.28
N GLU A 428 15.96 -34.21 -6.60
CA GLU A 428 15.26 -35.49 -6.79
C GLU A 428 14.68 -35.60 -8.22
N ILE A 429 14.14 -34.51 -8.78
CA ILE A 429 13.65 -34.44 -10.17
C ILE A 429 14.81 -34.58 -11.16
N LEU A 430 15.89 -33.80 -10.99
CA LEU A 430 17.07 -33.85 -11.86
C LEU A 430 17.74 -35.24 -11.83
N THR A 431 17.82 -35.87 -10.66
CA THR A 431 18.38 -37.23 -10.52
C THR A 431 17.53 -38.29 -11.22
N ALA A 432 16.22 -38.04 -11.36
CA ALA A 432 15.31 -38.92 -12.06
C ALA A 432 15.31 -38.75 -13.59
N GLU A 433 16.03 -37.74 -14.12
CA GLU A 433 16.19 -37.55 -15.56
C GLU A 433 16.88 -38.80 -16.16
N LEU A 434 16.37 -39.27 -17.30
CA LEU A 434 17.01 -40.36 -18.02
C LEU A 434 18.28 -39.88 -18.72
N SER A 435 19.25 -40.77 -18.92
CA SER A 435 20.48 -40.43 -19.66
C SER A 435 20.25 -40.02 -21.12
N THR A 436 19.05 -40.31 -21.65
CA THR A 436 18.60 -39.89 -22.99
C THR A 436 17.85 -38.56 -22.99
N GLY A 437 17.76 -37.88 -21.84
CA GLY A 437 16.86 -36.76 -21.60
C GLY A 437 15.44 -37.21 -21.25
N GLY A 438 14.68 -36.30 -20.63
CA GLY A 438 13.28 -36.49 -20.26
C GLY A 438 13.05 -37.40 -19.04
N TRP A 439 11.78 -37.58 -18.67
CA TRP A 439 11.35 -38.26 -17.46
C TRP A 439 10.27 -39.31 -17.73
N THR A 440 10.10 -40.25 -16.80
CA THR A 440 9.10 -41.32 -16.89
C THR A 440 8.84 -41.94 -15.52
N PHE A 441 7.75 -42.70 -15.39
CA PHE A 441 7.58 -43.64 -14.28
C PHE A 441 8.43 -44.90 -14.45
N PHE A 442 8.57 -45.39 -15.69
CA PHE A 442 9.35 -46.58 -16.02
C PHE A 442 9.65 -46.66 -17.52
N GLY A 443 10.84 -47.16 -17.85
CA GLY A 443 11.24 -47.38 -19.24
C GLY A 443 11.81 -46.12 -19.90
N ALA A 444 11.35 -45.83 -21.12
CA ALA A 444 11.79 -44.66 -21.88
C ALA A 444 11.04 -43.40 -21.43
N ALA A 445 11.59 -42.23 -21.78
CA ALA A 445 10.95 -40.94 -21.51
C ALA A 445 9.52 -40.92 -22.06
N ASP A 446 8.61 -40.43 -21.24
CA ASP A 446 7.17 -40.39 -21.45
C ASP A 446 6.72 -38.93 -21.55
N PRO A 447 5.87 -38.56 -22.53
CA PRO A 447 5.46 -37.17 -22.72
C PRO A 447 4.75 -36.57 -21.51
N ASP A 448 3.93 -37.36 -20.80
CA ASP A 448 3.19 -36.89 -19.62
C ASP A 448 4.15 -36.51 -18.49
N MET A 449 4.99 -37.46 -18.06
CA MET A 449 5.94 -37.22 -16.97
C MET A 449 7.03 -36.21 -17.34
N THR A 450 7.44 -36.15 -18.62
CA THR A 450 8.40 -35.14 -19.08
C THR A 450 7.78 -33.75 -19.04
N GLY A 451 6.54 -33.59 -19.54
CA GLY A 451 5.81 -32.33 -19.44
C GLY A 451 5.60 -31.89 -18.00
N MET A 452 5.15 -32.78 -17.12
CA MET A 452 4.93 -32.48 -15.70
C MET A 452 6.22 -32.09 -14.97
N ALA A 453 7.34 -32.76 -15.23
CA ALA A 453 8.64 -32.38 -14.66
C ALA A 453 9.08 -30.99 -15.12
N ILE A 454 8.91 -30.66 -16.41
CA ILE A 454 9.21 -29.34 -16.95
C ILE A 454 8.33 -28.27 -16.30
N GLN A 455 7.02 -28.53 -16.12
CA GLN A 455 6.12 -27.59 -15.44
C GLN A 455 6.63 -27.21 -14.03
N ALA A 456 7.11 -28.18 -13.25
CA ALA A 456 7.66 -27.94 -11.91
C ALA A 456 9.02 -27.23 -11.93
N LEU A 457 9.82 -27.44 -12.98
CA LEU A 457 11.16 -26.87 -13.13
C LEU A 457 11.18 -25.49 -13.81
N ALA A 458 10.11 -25.12 -14.52
CA ALA A 458 10.01 -23.89 -15.29
C ALA A 458 10.38 -22.61 -14.49
N PRO A 459 9.95 -22.42 -13.23
CA PRO A 459 10.33 -21.23 -12.44
C PRO A 459 11.84 -21.07 -12.24
N TYR A 460 12.60 -22.16 -12.34
CA TYR A 460 14.04 -22.21 -12.10
C TYR A 460 14.86 -22.21 -13.39
N TYR A 461 14.20 -22.28 -14.55
CA TYR A 461 14.85 -22.40 -15.86
C TYR A 461 15.87 -21.29 -16.14
N ASN A 462 15.55 -20.05 -15.78
CA ASN A 462 16.45 -18.90 -16.02
C ASN A 462 17.49 -18.69 -14.90
N THR A 463 17.34 -19.37 -13.75
CA THR A 463 18.16 -19.10 -12.56
C THR A 463 19.05 -20.26 -12.12
N ASN A 464 18.78 -21.48 -12.58
CA ASN A 464 19.55 -22.68 -12.25
C ASN A 464 20.02 -23.37 -13.54
N THR A 465 21.34 -23.41 -13.75
CA THR A 465 21.96 -23.95 -14.98
C THR A 465 21.70 -25.44 -15.16
N ASP A 466 21.74 -26.24 -14.09
CA ASP A 466 21.49 -27.68 -14.18
C ASP A 466 20.02 -27.96 -14.56
N VAL A 467 19.10 -27.14 -14.01
CA VAL A 467 17.69 -27.17 -14.40
C VAL A 467 17.51 -26.80 -15.86
N LYS A 468 18.14 -25.71 -16.31
CA LYS A 468 18.07 -25.28 -17.71
C LYS A 468 18.50 -26.39 -18.66
N GLU A 469 19.66 -26.99 -18.40
CA GLU A 469 20.19 -28.04 -19.27
C GLU A 469 19.30 -29.30 -19.30
N ALA A 470 18.73 -29.70 -18.16
CA ALA A 470 17.80 -30.83 -18.09
C ALA A 470 16.48 -30.52 -18.81
N VAL A 471 15.93 -29.32 -18.64
CA VAL A 471 14.71 -28.88 -19.34
C VAL A 471 14.94 -28.82 -20.84
N ASP A 472 16.07 -28.29 -21.30
CA ASP A 472 16.42 -28.23 -22.73
C ASP A 472 16.47 -29.65 -23.34
N ARG A 473 17.12 -30.61 -22.66
CA ARG A 473 17.10 -32.02 -23.09
C ARG A 473 15.70 -32.63 -23.06
N GLY A 474 14.88 -32.27 -22.08
CA GLY A 474 13.48 -32.68 -22.00
C GLY A 474 12.65 -32.17 -23.19
N LEU A 475 12.81 -30.90 -23.56
CA LEU A 475 12.16 -30.30 -24.72
C LEU A 475 12.60 -30.96 -26.03
N ASP A 476 13.88 -31.28 -26.18
CA ASP A 476 14.40 -32.03 -27.33
C ASP A 476 13.75 -33.42 -27.42
N VAL A 477 13.61 -34.12 -26.29
CA VAL A 477 12.95 -35.43 -26.24
C VAL A 477 11.47 -35.32 -26.61
N LEU A 478 10.76 -34.29 -26.14
CA LEU A 478 9.36 -34.05 -26.52
C LEU A 478 9.25 -33.72 -28.01
N SER A 479 10.03 -32.77 -28.53
CA SER A 479 10.03 -32.39 -29.95
C SER A 479 10.28 -33.58 -30.88
N ASN A 480 11.20 -34.48 -30.50
CA ASN A 480 11.50 -35.71 -31.25
C ASN A 480 10.42 -36.80 -31.13
N LYS A 481 9.62 -36.79 -30.06
CA LYS A 481 8.53 -37.74 -29.83
C LYS A 481 7.22 -37.33 -30.47
N GLN A 482 7.04 -36.04 -30.75
CA GLN A 482 5.86 -35.53 -31.42
C GLN A 482 5.72 -36.17 -32.81
N ARG A 483 4.50 -36.59 -33.13
CA ARG A 483 4.18 -37.31 -34.35
C ARG A 483 3.73 -36.37 -35.46
N ASP A 484 3.63 -36.88 -36.69
CA ASP A 484 3.19 -36.12 -37.87
C ASP A 484 1.77 -35.52 -37.75
N ASP A 485 0.97 -35.98 -36.79
CA ASP A 485 -0.36 -35.43 -36.49
C ASP A 485 -0.34 -34.38 -35.36
N GLY A 486 0.84 -33.86 -35.02
CA GLY A 486 1.08 -32.90 -33.94
C GLY A 486 0.98 -33.51 -32.53
N GLY A 487 0.61 -34.79 -32.41
CA GLY A 487 0.28 -35.41 -31.13
C GLY A 487 1.39 -36.23 -30.48
N PHE A 488 1.09 -36.65 -29.26
CA PHE A 488 1.97 -37.47 -28.44
C PHE A 488 1.30 -38.80 -28.11
N ALA A 489 2.02 -39.90 -28.37
CA ALA A 489 1.57 -41.22 -27.98
C ALA A 489 2.17 -41.61 -26.62
N SER A 490 1.31 -41.96 -25.68
CA SER A 490 1.69 -42.68 -24.46
C SER A 490 0.89 -43.99 -24.39
N TRP A 491 1.51 -45.04 -23.85
CA TRP A 491 0.93 -46.39 -23.76
C TRP A 491 0.39 -46.99 -25.06
N GLY A 492 0.89 -46.52 -26.21
CA GLY A 492 0.54 -47.02 -27.54
C GLY A 492 -0.54 -46.24 -28.29
N SER A 493 -1.09 -45.16 -27.70
CA SER A 493 -2.14 -44.35 -28.33
C SER A 493 -1.85 -42.86 -28.23
N VAL A 494 -2.11 -42.12 -29.33
CA VAL A 494 -2.12 -40.66 -29.33
C VAL A 494 -3.35 -40.18 -28.57
N ASN A 495 -3.14 -39.39 -27.51
CA ASN A 495 -4.19 -39.01 -26.57
C ASN A 495 -4.10 -37.52 -26.17
N SER A 496 -5.20 -36.99 -25.65
CA SER A 496 -5.32 -35.58 -25.25
C SER A 496 -4.46 -35.22 -24.04
N GLU A 497 -4.33 -36.12 -23.08
CA GLU A 497 -3.68 -35.90 -21.80
C GLU A 497 -2.18 -35.65 -21.98
N SER A 498 -1.52 -36.46 -22.81
CA SER A 498 -0.11 -36.26 -23.16
C SER A 498 0.11 -34.92 -23.86
N ALA A 499 -0.79 -34.51 -24.77
CA ALA A 499 -0.71 -33.19 -25.40
C ALA A 499 -0.93 -32.06 -24.39
N ALA A 500 -1.88 -32.22 -23.47
CA ALA A 500 -2.17 -31.27 -22.40
C ALA A 500 -0.96 -31.02 -21.48
N GLN A 501 -0.22 -32.06 -21.10
CA GLN A 501 1.00 -31.90 -20.29
C GLN A 501 2.08 -31.10 -21.03
N VAL A 502 2.22 -31.32 -22.34
CA VAL A 502 3.20 -30.59 -23.16
C VAL A 502 2.77 -29.14 -23.36
N VAL A 503 1.52 -28.86 -23.71
CA VAL A 503 0.99 -27.48 -23.84
C VAL A 503 1.19 -26.70 -22.53
N THR A 504 0.90 -27.32 -21.38
CA THR A 504 1.07 -26.69 -20.06
C THR A 504 2.54 -26.41 -19.76
N ALA A 505 3.45 -27.33 -20.10
CA ALA A 505 4.89 -27.16 -19.92
C ALA A 505 5.46 -26.03 -20.78
N LEU A 506 5.06 -25.95 -22.05
CA LEU A 506 5.48 -24.88 -22.97
C LEU A 506 4.96 -23.52 -22.49
N SER A 507 3.69 -23.45 -22.10
CA SER A 507 3.08 -22.23 -21.55
C SER A 507 3.82 -21.74 -20.30
N ALA A 508 4.22 -22.66 -19.40
CA ALA A 508 4.98 -22.32 -18.19
C ALA A 508 6.40 -21.79 -18.49
N LEU A 509 6.98 -22.17 -19.62
CA LEU A 509 8.28 -21.66 -20.10
C LEU A 509 8.18 -20.40 -20.96
N GLY A 510 6.96 -19.91 -21.24
CA GLY A 510 6.73 -18.82 -22.19
C GLY A 510 6.94 -19.21 -23.66
N ILE A 511 6.90 -20.51 -23.97
CA ILE A 511 7.03 -21.04 -25.33
C ILE A 511 5.64 -21.21 -25.94
N ASP A 512 5.44 -20.71 -27.15
CA ASP A 512 4.18 -20.81 -27.85
C ASP A 512 3.93 -22.25 -28.35
N ALA A 513 2.92 -22.90 -27.78
CA ALA A 513 2.53 -24.27 -28.12
C ALA A 513 1.90 -24.40 -29.52
N ASP A 514 1.53 -23.29 -30.16
CA ASP A 514 0.93 -23.28 -31.48
C ASP A 514 1.95 -23.02 -32.60
N THR A 515 2.89 -22.12 -32.36
CA THR A 515 3.79 -21.60 -33.41
C THR A 515 5.26 -22.03 -33.25
N ASP A 516 5.69 -22.53 -32.09
CA ASP A 516 7.09 -22.93 -31.91
C ASP A 516 7.45 -24.08 -32.87
N PRO A 517 8.44 -23.90 -33.78
CA PRO A 517 8.72 -24.85 -34.84
C PRO A 517 9.20 -26.22 -34.33
N ARG A 518 9.68 -26.31 -33.08
CA ARG A 518 10.02 -27.60 -32.46
C ARG A 518 8.77 -28.44 -32.23
N PHE A 519 7.62 -27.80 -32.04
CA PHE A 519 6.34 -28.40 -31.67
C PHE A 519 5.27 -28.30 -32.78
N VAL A 520 5.69 -28.06 -34.03
CA VAL A 520 4.84 -28.13 -35.23
C VAL A 520 5.35 -29.24 -36.14
N LYS A 521 4.51 -30.24 -36.44
CA LYS A 521 4.83 -31.33 -37.37
C LYS A 521 3.81 -31.35 -38.49
N ASN A 522 4.30 -31.31 -39.74
CA ASN A 522 3.44 -31.33 -40.93
C ASN A 522 2.34 -30.25 -40.91
N GLY A 523 2.66 -29.07 -40.39
CA GLY A 523 1.71 -27.95 -40.24
C GLY A 523 0.65 -28.14 -39.17
N ILE A 524 0.84 -29.07 -38.23
CA ILE A 524 -0.07 -29.32 -37.11
C ILE A 524 0.72 -29.14 -35.80
N SER A 525 0.31 -28.18 -34.98
CA SER A 525 0.92 -27.89 -33.69
C SER A 525 0.49 -28.90 -32.61
N VAL A 526 1.14 -28.88 -31.45
CA VAL A 526 0.66 -29.65 -30.28
C VAL A 526 -0.68 -29.09 -29.77
N LEU A 527 -0.91 -27.77 -29.90
CA LEU A 527 -2.17 -27.15 -29.56
C LEU A 527 -3.30 -27.57 -30.51
N ASP A 528 -3.07 -27.57 -31.82
CA ASP A 528 -4.02 -28.10 -32.83
C ASP A 528 -4.41 -29.54 -32.51
N ASN A 529 -3.41 -30.34 -32.15
CA ASN A 529 -3.63 -31.73 -31.78
C ASN A 529 -4.53 -31.83 -30.54
N LEU A 530 -4.26 -31.07 -29.48
CA LEU A 530 -5.09 -31.03 -28.27
C LEU A 530 -6.53 -30.61 -28.59
N ILE A 531 -6.71 -29.49 -29.28
CA ILE A 531 -8.03 -28.94 -29.67
C ILE A 531 -8.86 -29.96 -30.45
N SER A 532 -8.23 -30.72 -31.34
CA SER A 532 -8.92 -31.72 -32.15
C SER A 532 -9.46 -32.93 -31.37
N PHE A 533 -9.17 -33.06 -30.06
CA PHE A 533 -9.83 -34.02 -29.18
C PHE A 533 -11.17 -33.51 -28.61
N LYS A 534 -11.57 -32.27 -28.89
CA LYS A 534 -12.87 -31.72 -28.50
C LYS A 534 -14.01 -32.66 -28.92
N ASP A 535 -14.85 -32.98 -27.96
CA ASP A 535 -16.11 -33.66 -28.18
C ASP A 535 -17.22 -32.65 -28.48
N GLU A 536 -17.59 -32.55 -29.76
CA GLU A 536 -18.61 -31.59 -30.23
C GLU A 536 -19.97 -31.68 -29.51
N ALA A 537 -20.31 -32.85 -28.95
CA ALA A 537 -21.60 -33.02 -28.27
C ALA A 537 -21.63 -32.40 -26.87
N THR A 538 -20.48 -32.37 -26.18
CA THR A 538 -20.40 -31.96 -24.78
C THR A 538 -19.58 -30.70 -24.56
N GLY A 539 -18.66 -30.38 -25.47
CA GLY A 539 -17.64 -29.33 -25.30
C GLY A 539 -16.40 -29.77 -24.51
N GLY A 540 -16.40 -30.99 -23.94
CA GLY A 540 -15.24 -31.56 -23.23
C GLY A 540 -14.24 -32.23 -24.17
N PHE A 541 -13.36 -33.07 -23.62
CA PHE A 541 -12.29 -33.73 -24.37
C PHE A 541 -12.45 -35.25 -24.39
N ARG A 542 -12.05 -35.85 -25.50
CA ARG A 542 -11.93 -37.31 -25.65
C ARG A 542 -10.52 -37.74 -25.27
N HIS A 543 -10.38 -38.87 -24.57
CA HIS A 543 -9.06 -39.49 -24.34
C HIS A 543 -8.36 -39.83 -25.67
N ILE A 544 -9.05 -40.54 -26.57
CA ILE A 544 -8.55 -40.88 -27.92
C ILE A 544 -9.61 -40.57 -28.98
N LYS A 545 -9.19 -40.14 -30.18
CA LYS A 545 -10.12 -39.78 -31.27
C LYS A 545 -10.90 -40.99 -31.79
N LYS A 546 -10.23 -42.13 -31.97
CA LYS A 546 -10.81 -43.38 -32.50
C LYS A 546 -10.18 -44.61 -31.85
N ASP A 547 -10.94 -45.68 -31.65
CA ASP A 547 -10.39 -47.00 -31.27
C ASP A 547 -9.68 -47.69 -32.45
N GLN A 548 -9.08 -48.85 -32.19
CA GLN A 548 -8.40 -49.67 -33.21
C GLN A 548 -9.34 -50.16 -34.32
N ASN A 549 -10.66 -50.08 -34.13
CA ASN A 549 -11.69 -50.46 -35.09
C ASN A 549 -12.32 -49.24 -35.81
N GLY A 550 -11.88 -48.02 -35.50
CA GLY A 550 -12.36 -46.77 -36.09
C GLY A 550 -13.56 -46.11 -35.39
N ASN A 551 -14.00 -46.60 -34.22
CA ASN A 551 -15.11 -46.02 -33.46
C ASN A 551 -14.68 -44.76 -32.72
N VAL A 552 -15.50 -43.71 -32.79
CA VAL A 552 -15.24 -42.44 -32.08
C VAL A 552 -15.64 -42.57 -30.61
N TYR A 553 -14.76 -42.15 -29.69
CA TYR A 553 -15.07 -42.09 -28.26
C TYR A 553 -15.86 -40.84 -27.91
N GLY A 554 -16.71 -40.94 -26.89
CA GLY A 554 -17.31 -39.76 -26.27
C GLY A 554 -16.32 -39.04 -25.35
N GLU A 555 -16.80 -37.98 -24.73
CA GLU A 555 -16.07 -37.24 -23.69
C GLU A 555 -15.58 -38.15 -22.56
N ASN A 556 -14.41 -37.81 -22.01
CA ASN A 556 -13.79 -38.46 -20.86
C ASN A 556 -13.47 -37.41 -19.79
N ALA A 557 -13.88 -37.65 -18.54
CA ALA A 557 -13.74 -36.66 -17.48
C ALA A 557 -12.28 -36.25 -17.19
N MET A 558 -11.32 -37.19 -17.20
CA MET A 558 -9.91 -36.88 -16.97
C MET A 558 -9.28 -36.14 -18.15
N ALA A 559 -9.61 -36.56 -19.38
CA ALA A 559 -9.22 -35.85 -20.59
C ALA A 559 -9.77 -34.41 -20.56
N THR A 560 -11.03 -34.23 -20.13
CA THR A 560 -11.65 -32.91 -20.01
C THR A 560 -10.94 -32.05 -18.97
N GLN A 561 -10.66 -32.57 -17.77
CA GLN A 561 -9.89 -31.84 -16.75
C GLN A 561 -8.53 -31.41 -17.30
N GLN A 562 -7.75 -32.34 -17.84
CA GLN A 562 -6.39 -32.03 -18.32
C GLN A 562 -6.37 -31.11 -19.54
N GLY A 563 -7.27 -31.34 -20.51
CA GLY A 563 -7.41 -30.47 -21.66
C GLY A 563 -7.85 -29.06 -21.28
N THR A 564 -8.77 -28.93 -20.31
CA THR A 564 -9.24 -27.62 -19.84
C THR A 564 -8.12 -26.84 -19.19
N TYR A 565 -7.40 -27.39 -18.20
CA TYR A 565 -6.32 -26.62 -17.56
C TYR A 565 -5.17 -26.32 -18.51
N ALA A 566 -4.92 -27.17 -19.50
CA ALA A 566 -3.89 -26.90 -20.50
C ALA A 566 -4.28 -25.71 -21.39
N LEU A 567 -5.55 -25.62 -21.79
CA LEU A 567 -6.07 -24.44 -22.49
C LEU A 567 -6.11 -23.21 -21.59
N VAL A 568 -6.41 -23.36 -20.28
CA VAL A 568 -6.27 -22.25 -19.31
C VAL A 568 -4.81 -21.80 -19.20
N ALA A 569 -3.85 -22.74 -19.14
CA ALA A 569 -2.43 -22.41 -19.09
C ALA A 569 -1.99 -21.64 -20.34
N TYR A 570 -2.44 -22.08 -21.51
CA TYR A 570 -2.14 -21.42 -22.78
C TYR A 570 -2.83 -20.05 -22.92
N TYR A 571 -4.10 -19.94 -22.50
CA TYR A 571 -4.82 -18.67 -22.40
C TYR A 571 -4.05 -17.68 -21.51
N ARG A 572 -3.62 -18.13 -20.33
CA ARG A 572 -2.84 -17.28 -19.41
C ARG A 572 -1.52 -16.82 -20.03
N TYR A 573 -0.82 -17.72 -20.74
CA TYR A 573 0.38 -17.37 -21.50
C TYR A 573 0.09 -16.30 -22.57
N LYS A 574 -0.93 -16.49 -23.42
CA LYS A 574 -1.28 -15.54 -24.49
C LYS A 574 -1.74 -14.17 -23.98
N HIS A 575 -2.28 -14.12 -22.77
CA HIS A 575 -2.76 -12.90 -22.13
C HIS A 575 -1.76 -12.31 -21.12
N GLY A 576 -0.49 -12.74 -21.14
CA GLY A 576 0.56 -12.16 -20.29
C GLY A 576 0.36 -12.37 -18.78
N MET A 577 -0.44 -13.35 -18.39
CA MET A 577 -0.74 -13.65 -16.99
C MET A 577 0.30 -14.63 -16.41
N PRO A 578 0.48 -14.66 -15.07
CA PRO A 578 1.31 -15.68 -14.43
C PRO A 578 0.91 -17.09 -14.84
N ALA A 579 1.90 -17.98 -14.98
CA ALA A 579 1.68 -19.38 -15.38
C ALA A 579 0.64 -20.08 -14.49
N LEU A 580 0.06 -21.19 -14.98
CA LEU A 580 -1.05 -21.89 -14.30
C LEU A 580 -0.79 -22.13 -12.79
N TYR A 581 0.42 -22.59 -12.46
CA TYR A 581 0.85 -22.89 -11.09
C TYR A 581 1.62 -21.76 -10.40
N ASP A 582 1.95 -20.66 -11.10
CA ASP A 582 2.38 -19.43 -10.44
C ASP A 582 1.15 -18.68 -9.95
N MET A 583 0.77 -18.95 -8.71
CA MET A 583 -0.42 -18.37 -8.08
C MET A 583 -0.13 -17.01 -7.41
N SER A 584 0.85 -16.27 -7.93
CA SER A 584 1.20 -14.93 -7.42
C SER A 584 0.08 -13.91 -7.56
N ASP A 585 -0.83 -14.11 -8.51
CA ASP A 585 -2.03 -13.32 -8.79
C ASP A 585 -3.33 -13.97 -8.25
N ALA A 586 -3.23 -15.02 -7.44
CA ALA A 586 -4.42 -15.68 -6.89
C ALA A 586 -5.05 -14.84 -5.77
N ASP A 587 -6.21 -14.26 -6.08
CA ASP A 587 -7.03 -13.55 -5.11
C ASP A 587 -7.95 -14.46 -4.29
N TRP A 588 -8.43 -13.93 -3.16
CA TRP A 588 -9.37 -14.63 -2.31
C TRP A 588 -10.74 -14.77 -2.99
N LYS A 589 -11.10 -16.01 -3.36
CA LYS A 589 -12.33 -16.35 -4.10
C LYS A 589 -13.48 -16.86 -3.22
N LEU A 590 -13.31 -16.85 -1.89
CA LEU A 590 -14.35 -17.23 -0.94
C LEU A 590 -15.11 -16.00 -0.42
N GLY A 591 -16.22 -16.19 0.31
CA GLY A 591 -16.94 -15.09 0.96
C GLY A 591 -16.05 -14.28 1.92
N MET A 592 -16.55 -13.15 2.43
CA MET A 592 -15.73 -12.20 3.21
C MET A 592 -14.82 -12.86 4.26
N LYS A 593 -13.52 -12.52 4.23
CA LYS A 593 -12.51 -13.01 5.18
C LYS A 593 -12.88 -12.72 6.63
N ALA A 594 -12.31 -13.49 7.55
CA ALA A 594 -12.31 -13.10 8.95
C ALA A 594 -11.49 -11.80 9.13
N PRO A 595 -11.96 -10.84 9.94
CA PRO A 595 -11.18 -9.64 10.27
C PRO A 595 -9.82 -9.99 10.87
N ALA A 596 -8.74 -9.56 10.21
CA ALA A 596 -7.38 -9.73 10.71
C ALA A 596 -7.07 -8.74 11.87
N LYS A 597 -6.02 -9.03 12.64
CA LYS A 597 -5.53 -8.19 13.77
C LYS A 597 -6.61 -7.89 14.82
N VAL A 598 -7.39 -8.90 15.20
CA VAL A 598 -8.30 -8.76 16.34
C VAL A 598 -7.46 -8.58 17.61
N GLU A 599 -7.56 -7.42 18.23
CA GLU A 599 -6.84 -7.09 19.46
C GLU A 599 -7.83 -6.75 20.58
N VAL A 600 -7.55 -7.27 21.78
CA VAL A 600 -8.35 -7.02 22.97
C VAL A 600 -7.48 -6.43 24.08
N ALA A 601 -7.92 -5.32 24.65
CA ALA A 601 -7.17 -4.63 25.70
C ALA A 601 -8.08 -4.10 26.79
N ASN A 602 -7.59 -4.09 28.02
CA ASN A 602 -8.25 -3.38 29.11
C ASN A 602 -8.37 -1.88 28.76
N ALA A 603 -9.56 -1.32 28.93
CA ALA A 603 -9.88 0.08 28.68
C ALA A 603 -10.52 0.73 29.92
N SER A 604 -10.81 2.03 29.85
CA SER A 604 -11.57 2.67 30.94
C SER A 604 -12.99 2.13 30.94
N LYS A 605 -13.37 1.45 32.03
CA LYS A 605 -14.69 0.84 32.25
C LYS A 605 -15.08 -0.25 31.23
N GLY A 606 -14.12 -0.98 30.67
CA GLY A 606 -14.43 -2.09 29.77
C GLY A 606 -13.23 -2.73 29.09
N VAL A 607 -13.50 -3.59 28.13
CA VAL A 607 -12.50 -4.13 27.18
C VAL A 607 -12.67 -3.42 25.84
N LYS A 608 -11.59 -2.89 25.28
CA LYS A 608 -11.54 -2.39 23.91
C LYS A 608 -11.20 -3.54 22.97
N ILE A 609 -11.96 -3.64 21.88
CA ILE A 609 -11.76 -4.57 20.78
C ILE A 609 -11.46 -3.74 19.53
N SER A 610 -10.39 -4.06 18.81
CA SER A 610 -10.03 -3.45 17.52
C SER A 610 -9.67 -4.52 16.50
N TYR A 611 -9.83 -4.22 15.22
CA TYR A 611 -9.61 -5.14 14.10
C TYR A 611 -9.40 -4.38 12.79
N SER A 612 -8.88 -5.07 11.78
CA SER A 612 -8.68 -4.51 10.44
C SER A 612 -9.98 -4.53 9.64
N ALA A 613 -10.08 -3.64 8.64
CA ALA A 613 -11.18 -3.68 7.69
C ALA A 613 -11.14 -4.99 6.88
N VAL A 614 -12.31 -5.52 6.56
CA VAL A 614 -12.50 -6.65 5.64
C VAL A 614 -13.09 -6.10 4.36
N ASP A 615 -12.50 -6.48 3.23
CA ASP A 615 -13.02 -6.08 1.92
C ASP A 615 -14.47 -6.54 1.73
N GLY A 616 -15.29 -5.69 1.13
CA GLY A 616 -16.73 -5.89 0.97
C GLY A 616 -17.57 -5.77 2.26
N ALA A 617 -16.99 -5.65 3.46
CA ALA A 617 -17.77 -5.56 4.70
C ALA A 617 -18.32 -4.14 4.95
N GLU A 618 -19.64 -4.02 5.04
CA GLU A 618 -20.36 -2.77 5.36
C GLU A 618 -20.37 -2.47 6.87
N ARG A 619 -20.36 -3.52 7.69
CA ARG A 619 -20.38 -3.46 9.16
C ARG A 619 -19.83 -4.74 9.78
N TYR A 620 -19.67 -4.74 11.09
CA TYR A 620 -19.06 -5.84 11.84
C TYR A 620 -19.96 -6.27 12.98
N LYS A 621 -20.10 -7.59 13.17
CA LYS A 621 -20.66 -8.18 14.38
C LYS A 621 -19.53 -8.67 15.26
N ILE A 622 -19.55 -8.26 16.52
CA ILE A 622 -18.58 -8.65 17.53
C ILE A 622 -19.27 -9.61 18.49
N TYR A 623 -18.67 -10.78 18.66
CA TYR A 623 -19.13 -11.81 19.58
C TYR A 623 -18.16 -11.96 20.73
N ARG A 624 -18.67 -12.42 21.86
CA ARG A 624 -17.85 -12.74 23.03
C ARG A 624 -18.36 -13.98 23.75
N LYS A 625 -17.49 -14.58 24.55
CA LYS A 625 -17.82 -15.59 25.55
C LYS A 625 -17.04 -15.30 26.83
N ALA A 626 -17.69 -15.43 27.98
CA ALA A 626 -17.02 -15.37 29.28
C ALA A 626 -16.38 -16.72 29.59
N GLU A 627 -15.38 -16.72 30.48
CA GLU A 627 -14.74 -17.96 30.95
C GLU A 627 -15.77 -18.98 31.44
N GLY A 628 -15.70 -20.19 30.89
CA GLY A 628 -16.66 -21.28 31.16
C GLY A 628 -17.85 -21.35 30.19
N GLU A 629 -18.08 -20.35 29.34
CA GLU A 629 -19.10 -20.41 28.29
C GLU A 629 -18.58 -21.11 27.03
N THR A 630 -19.38 -21.98 26.45
CA THR A 630 -19.03 -22.75 25.22
C THR A 630 -19.57 -22.13 23.94
N SER A 631 -20.49 -21.17 24.02
CA SER A 631 -21.18 -20.58 22.87
C SER A 631 -20.97 -19.08 22.76
N TRP A 632 -20.73 -18.60 21.54
CA TRP A 632 -20.59 -17.19 21.22
C TRP A 632 -21.88 -16.41 21.44
N LYS A 633 -21.78 -15.27 22.12
CA LYS A 633 -22.89 -14.32 22.31
C LYS A 633 -22.60 -13.02 21.57
N LEU A 634 -23.58 -12.53 20.81
CA LEU A 634 -23.46 -11.24 20.14
C LEU A 634 -23.32 -10.13 21.19
N PHE A 635 -22.20 -9.43 21.18
CA PHE A 635 -21.97 -8.25 22.00
C PHE A 635 -22.54 -7.01 21.32
N GLY A 636 -22.28 -6.83 20.02
CA GLY A 636 -22.76 -5.66 19.30
C GLY A 636 -22.45 -5.68 17.81
N THR A 637 -23.07 -4.74 17.10
CA THR A 637 -22.86 -4.48 15.68
C THR A 637 -22.38 -3.04 15.51
N THR A 638 -21.37 -2.82 14.67
CA THR A 638 -20.75 -1.49 14.48
C THR A 638 -20.18 -1.36 13.07
N THR A 639 -20.13 -0.13 12.54
CA THR A 639 -19.37 0.19 11.31
C THR A 639 -17.94 0.62 11.62
N ALA A 640 -17.66 1.05 12.86
CA ALA A 640 -16.32 1.40 13.30
C ALA A 640 -15.46 0.16 13.51
N LEU A 641 -14.16 0.27 13.18
CA LEU A 641 -13.13 -0.77 13.35
C LEU A 641 -12.69 -0.97 14.83
N SER A 642 -13.48 -0.47 15.77
CA SER A 642 -13.28 -0.74 17.19
C SER A 642 -14.57 -0.55 17.99
N ALA A 643 -14.66 -1.25 19.12
CA ALA A 643 -15.74 -1.09 20.10
C ALA A 643 -15.20 -1.25 21.53
N VAL A 644 -15.95 -0.75 22.52
CA VAL A 644 -15.64 -0.97 23.94
C VAL A 644 -16.80 -1.70 24.60
N ASP A 645 -16.53 -2.93 25.03
CA ASP A 645 -17.45 -3.71 25.83
C ASP A 645 -17.41 -3.26 27.28
N LYS A 646 -18.40 -2.47 27.68
CA LYS A 646 -18.54 -1.90 29.02
C LYS A 646 -19.30 -2.81 30.00
N THR A 647 -19.75 -3.98 29.53
CA THR A 647 -20.59 -4.91 30.30
C THR A 647 -19.78 -6.02 30.98
N VAL A 648 -18.47 -6.01 30.78
CA VAL A 648 -17.52 -6.96 31.38
C VAL A 648 -17.44 -6.82 32.90
N VAL A 649 -17.25 -7.95 33.58
CA VAL A 649 -17.08 -8.04 35.03
C VAL A 649 -15.60 -8.20 35.37
N SER A 650 -15.11 -7.44 36.35
CA SER A 650 -13.70 -7.51 36.77
C SER A 650 -13.38 -8.90 37.31
N GLY A 651 -12.21 -9.43 36.94
CA GLY A 651 -11.73 -10.74 37.33
C GLY A 651 -12.22 -11.88 36.44
N VAL A 652 -13.04 -11.59 35.42
CA VAL A 652 -13.49 -12.57 34.44
C VAL A 652 -12.65 -12.45 33.16
N LYS A 653 -12.23 -13.59 32.62
CA LYS A 653 -11.62 -13.68 31.30
C LYS A 653 -12.71 -13.71 30.24
N TYR A 654 -12.56 -12.88 29.22
CA TYR A 654 -13.45 -12.83 28.06
C TYR A 654 -12.66 -13.14 26.79
N THR A 655 -13.26 -13.93 25.90
CA THR A 655 -12.74 -14.18 24.56
C THR A 655 -13.65 -13.49 23.56
N TYR A 656 -13.08 -12.81 22.56
CA TYR A 656 -13.81 -12.08 21.53
C TYR A 656 -13.47 -12.60 20.14
N THR A 657 -14.45 -12.52 19.23
CA THR A 657 -14.25 -12.72 17.79
C THR A 657 -15.13 -11.75 17.01
N VAL A 658 -14.79 -11.51 15.74
CA VAL A 658 -15.43 -10.49 14.90
C VAL A 658 -15.68 -11.09 13.52
N ARG A 659 -16.79 -10.72 12.87
CA ARG A 659 -17.02 -10.99 11.44
C ARG A 659 -17.50 -9.75 10.71
N GLY A 660 -17.08 -9.61 9.46
CA GLY A 660 -17.65 -8.66 8.50
C GLY A 660 -19.05 -9.08 8.08
N ILE A 661 -19.87 -8.11 7.66
CA ILE A 661 -21.25 -8.28 7.20
C ILE A 661 -21.46 -7.37 5.99
N LYS A 662 -22.07 -7.90 4.92
CA LYS A 662 -22.49 -7.18 3.71
C LYS A 662 -23.94 -7.54 3.43
N GLY A 663 -24.87 -6.59 3.52
CA GLY A 663 -26.31 -6.91 3.45
C GLY A 663 -26.72 -8.00 4.46
N SER A 664 -27.23 -9.13 3.98
CA SER A 664 -27.57 -10.32 4.80
C SER A 664 -26.42 -11.32 4.97
N GLU A 665 -25.37 -11.22 4.15
CA GLU A 665 -24.24 -12.14 4.14
C GLU A 665 -23.34 -11.92 5.35
N GLN A 666 -22.77 -13.01 5.87
CA GLN A 666 -21.92 -12.95 7.04
C GLN A 666 -20.57 -13.59 6.74
N GLY A 667 -19.49 -12.82 6.88
CA GLY A 667 -18.13 -13.27 6.61
C GLY A 667 -17.63 -14.26 7.64
N LYS A 668 -16.49 -14.88 7.40
CA LYS A 668 -15.85 -15.78 8.38
C LYS A 668 -15.47 -15.04 9.67
N TYR A 669 -15.16 -15.80 10.72
CA TYR A 669 -14.62 -15.29 11.97
C TYR A 669 -13.63 -16.29 12.56
N ASP A 670 -12.72 -15.81 13.39
CA ASP A 670 -11.80 -16.65 14.16
C ASP A 670 -12.58 -17.48 15.21
N GLN A 671 -12.58 -18.80 15.05
CA GLN A 671 -13.30 -19.73 15.92
C GLN A 671 -12.66 -19.85 17.31
N THR A 672 -11.36 -19.58 17.42
CA THR A 672 -10.63 -19.59 18.69
C THR A 672 -10.88 -18.30 19.46
N GLY A 673 -10.73 -17.16 18.77
CA GLY A 673 -10.90 -15.81 19.27
C GLY A 673 -9.78 -15.36 20.22
N VAL A 674 -9.78 -14.07 20.56
CA VAL A 674 -8.70 -13.45 21.34
C VAL A 674 -9.18 -13.17 22.76
N SER A 675 -8.39 -13.62 23.75
CA SER A 675 -8.77 -13.61 25.17
C SER A 675 -8.09 -12.49 25.97
N VAL A 676 -8.83 -11.90 26.91
CA VAL A 676 -8.31 -10.93 27.87
C VAL A 676 -8.96 -11.09 29.24
N LEU A 677 -8.15 -11.04 30.31
CA LEU A 677 -8.66 -10.88 31.67
C LEU A 677 -9.01 -9.41 31.89
N TYR A 678 -10.26 -9.11 32.21
CA TYR A 678 -10.65 -7.73 32.54
C TYR A 678 -10.35 -7.42 34.01
N LEU A 679 -9.60 -6.34 34.26
CA LEU A 679 -9.37 -5.78 35.59
C LEU A 679 -9.88 -4.35 35.64
N ALA A 680 -10.84 -4.08 36.51
CA ALA A 680 -11.36 -2.74 36.69
C ALA A 680 -10.30 -1.77 37.25
N GLN A 681 -10.49 -0.47 36.99
CA GLN A 681 -9.65 0.58 37.55
C GLN A 681 -9.93 0.74 39.07
N PRO A 682 -8.92 0.67 39.95
CA PRO A 682 -9.08 1.01 41.36
C PRO A 682 -9.53 2.45 41.58
N VAL A 683 -10.53 2.65 42.42
CA VAL A 683 -10.97 3.96 42.90
C VAL A 683 -10.09 4.38 44.08
N VAL A 684 -9.26 5.39 43.86
CA VAL A 684 -8.25 5.84 44.82
C VAL A 684 -8.79 6.93 45.76
N LYS A 685 -8.42 6.83 47.04
CA LYS A 685 -8.56 7.85 48.07
C LYS A 685 -7.20 8.17 48.67
N ALA A 686 -7.01 9.38 49.19
CA ALA A 686 -5.77 9.80 49.82
C ALA A 686 -6.04 10.69 51.03
N GLU A 687 -5.27 10.49 52.10
CA GLU A 687 -5.39 11.24 53.34
C GLU A 687 -4.01 11.61 53.90
N ASN A 688 -3.84 12.85 54.36
CA ASN A 688 -2.65 13.24 55.09
C ASN A 688 -2.59 12.56 56.45
N LYS A 689 -1.51 11.81 56.70
CA LYS A 689 -1.13 11.28 58.01
C LYS A 689 0.06 12.05 58.57
N ILE A 690 0.46 11.69 59.79
CA ILE A 690 1.53 12.35 60.54
C ILE A 690 2.83 12.40 59.72
N SER A 691 3.27 11.24 59.21
CA SER A 691 4.56 11.05 58.51
C SER A 691 4.44 10.95 56.98
N GLY A 692 3.27 11.18 56.39
CA GLY A 692 3.11 11.00 54.94
C GLY A 692 1.68 11.10 54.45
N ILE A 693 1.43 10.54 53.27
CA ILE A 693 0.08 10.39 52.70
C ILE A 693 -0.28 8.91 52.69
N ASN A 694 -1.43 8.57 53.26
CA ASN A 694 -1.98 7.23 53.16
C ASN A 694 -2.91 7.16 51.95
N VAL A 695 -2.57 6.33 51.00
CA VAL A 695 -3.35 6.07 49.78
C VAL A 695 -4.14 4.79 50.00
N THR A 696 -5.44 4.81 49.74
CA THR A 696 -6.32 3.65 49.85
C THR A 696 -7.12 3.45 48.56
N TRP A 697 -7.58 2.24 48.31
CA TRP A 697 -8.39 1.91 47.14
C TRP A 697 -9.40 0.80 47.46
N ASN A 698 -10.42 0.62 46.62
CA ASN A 698 -11.32 -0.52 46.72
C ASN A 698 -10.64 -1.80 46.20
N LYS A 699 -11.09 -2.95 46.72
CA LYS A 699 -10.69 -4.25 46.18
C LYS A 699 -11.17 -4.37 44.73
N ILE A 700 -10.32 -4.95 43.88
CA ILE A 700 -10.61 -5.32 42.50
C ILE A 700 -10.55 -6.84 42.41
N ASP A 701 -11.64 -7.45 41.95
CA ASP A 701 -11.69 -8.90 41.74
C ASP A 701 -10.80 -9.31 40.57
N GLY A 702 -10.14 -10.47 40.75
CA GLY A 702 -9.06 -10.95 39.88
C GLY A 702 -7.68 -10.34 40.17
N ALA A 703 -7.56 -9.29 40.98
CA ALA A 703 -6.25 -8.70 41.28
C ALA A 703 -5.44 -9.54 42.27
N GLU A 704 -4.20 -9.86 41.93
CA GLU A 704 -3.20 -10.51 42.79
C GLU A 704 -2.33 -9.48 43.54
N SER A 705 -2.13 -8.31 42.92
CA SER A 705 -1.43 -7.19 43.52
C SER A 705 -1.88 -5.85 42.94
N TYR A 706 -1.35 -4.77 43.51
CA TYR A 706 -1.60 -3.40 43.10
C TYR A 706 -0.29 -2.65 42.93
N TYR A 707 -0.15 -1.96 41.80
CA TYR A 707 0.94 -1.02 41.58
C TYR A 707 0.45 0.38 41.94
N VAL A 708 1.10 1.00 42.91
CA VAL A 708 0.80 2.37 43.34
C VAL A 708 1.78 3.31 42.64
N TYR A 709 1.23 4.27 41.92
CA TYR A 709 1.98 5.28 41.19
C TYR A 709 1.75 6.65 41.78
N ARG A 710 2.79 7.47 41.74
CA ARG A 710 2.80 8.87 42.18
C ARG A 710 3.50 9.74 41.16
N LYS A 711 3.05 10.98 41.02
CA LYS A 711 3.82 12.06 40.40
C LYS A 711 3.52 13.40 41.08
N ALA A 712 4.40 14.39 40.91
CA ALA A 712 4.05 15.76 41.23
C ALA A 712 2.98 16.26 40.26
N ASN A 713 2.07 17.12 40.69
CA ASN A 713 1.05 17.67 39.81
C ASN A 713 1.71 18.49 38.67
N GLY A 714 1.24 18.29 37.44
CA GLY A 714 1.85 18.83 36.22
C GLY A 714 3.05 18.03 35.68
N ALA A 715 3.57 17.03 36.40
CA ALA A 715 4.63 16.17 35.87
C ALA A 715 4.08 15.23 34.77
N LYS A 716 4.94 14.95 33.77
CA LYS A 716 4.59 14.13 32.60
C LYS A 716 4.52 12.64 32.93
N SER A 717 5.46 12.13 33.72
CA SER A 717 5.63 10.68 33.94
C SER A 717 5.20 10.24 35.34
N TRP A 718 4.68 9.02 35.43
CA TRP A 718 4.36 8.34 36.69
C TRP A 718 5.57 7.61 37.25
N THR A 719 5.75 7.65 38.57
CA THR A 719 6.73 6.82 39.28
C THR A 719 6.01 5.74 40.08
N ARG A 720 6.34 4.46 39.88
CA ARG A 720 5.83 3.38 40.73
C ARG A 720 6.50 3.48 42.10
N VAL A 721 5.71 3.77 43.14
CA VAL A 721 6.21 3.95 44.51
C VAL A 721 6.02 2.70 45.37
N ALA A 722 5.13 1.79 44.97
CA ALA A 722 4.94 0.50 45.66
C ALA A 722 4.31 -0.57 44.77
N THR A 723 4.55 -1.82 45.16
CA THR A 723 3.76 -3.00 44.81
C THR A 723 3.14 -3.54 46.09
N VAL A 724 1.83 -3.73 46.10
CA VAL A 724 1.07 -4.13 47.31
C VAL A 724 0.26 -5.39 47.01
N LYS A 725 0.40 -6.44 47.81
CA LYS A 725 -0.36 -7.70 47.63
C LYS A 725 -1.88 -7.48 47.80
N ALA A 726 -2.70 -8.27 47.11
CA ALA A 726 -4.16 -8.09 47.04
C ALA A 726 -4.88 -7.95 48.39
N GLY A 727 -4.40 -8.65 49.43
CA GLY A 727 -4.96 -8.61 50.79
C GLY A 727 -4.79 -7.27 51.51
N LYS A 728 -4.02 -6.32 50.97
CA LYS A 728 -3.80 -4.99 51.54
C LYS A 728 -4.24 -3.90 50.56
N LEU A 729 -5.19 -3.08 50.99
CA LEU A 729 -5.81 -2.03 50.16
C LEU A 729 -5.35 -0.62 50.54
N ASN A 730 -4.12 -0.51 51.05
CA ASN A 730 -3.52 0.76 51.44
C ASN A 730 -2.01 0.78 51.28
N TYR A 731 -1.47 1.99 51.09
CA TYR A 731 -0.04 2.27 51.09
C TYR A 731 0.25 3.61 51.77
N ALA A 732 1.18 3.60 52.72
CA ALA A 732 1.65 4.80 53.40
C ALA A 732 2.90 5.33 52.68
N ASP A 733 2.73 6.41 51.92
CA ASP A 733 3.84 7.09 51.27
C ASP A 733 4.47 8.10 52.21
N THR A 734 5.63 7.74 52.76
CA THR A 734 6.41 8.56 53.69
C THR A 734 7.49 9.40 53.00
N LYS A 735 7.71 9.21 51.69
CA LYS A 735 8.75 9.90 50.90
C LYS A 735 8.22 11.18 50.24
N VAL A 736 7.23 11.82 50.86
CA VAL A 736 6.52 13.00 50.35
C VAL A 736 6.96 14.26 51.09
N SER A 737 7.19 15.33 50.34
CA SER A 737 7.65 16.61 50.89
C SER A 737 6.49 17.57 51.15
N ASP A 738 6.56 18.32 52.24
CA ASP A 738 5.52 19.27 52.63
C ASP A 738 5.31 20.36 51.59
N GLY A 739 4.04 20.67 51.34
CA GLY A 739 3.64 21.69 50.39
C GLY A 739 3.67 21.28 48.93
N VAL A 740 4.16 20.07 48.60
CA VAL A 740 4.09 19.53 47.23
C VAL A 740 2.69 18.97 46.98
N ASN A 741 2.16 19.25 45.78
CA ASN A 741 0.91 18.66 45.30
C ASN A 741 1.24 17.37 44.53
N TYR A 742 0.80 16.23 45.07
CA TYR A 742 1.01 14.92 44.47
C TYR A 742 -0.29 14.41 43.84
N VAL A 743 -0.14 13.67 42.74
CA VAL A 743 -1.22 12.92 42.10
C VAL A 743 -0.91 11.43 42.25
N TYR A 744 -1.90 10.65 42.66
CA TYR A 744 -1.79 9.20 42.83
C TYR A 744 -2.74 8.44 41.94
N THR A 745 -2.31 7.32 41.38
CA THR A 745 -3.16 6.34 40.72
C THR A 745 -2.71 4.93 41.11
N VAL A 746 -3.64 3.99 41.13
CA VAL A 746 -3.37 2.59 41.45
C VAL A 746 -3.84 1.74 40.28
N ARG A 747 -3.04 0.73 39.90
CA ARG A 747 -3.41 -0.25 38.87
C ARG A 747 -3.52 -1.63 39.53
N ALA A 748 -4.58 -2.36 39.21
CA ALA A 748 -4.73 -3.76 39.59
C ALA A 748 -3.86 -4.63 38.66
N VAL A 749 -3.32 -5.72 39.20
CA VAL A 749 -2.37 -6.59 38.49
C VAL A 749 -2.72 -8.05 38.76
N SER A 750 -2.73 -8.89 37.70
CA SER A 750 -2.79 -10.35 37.78
C SER A 750 -1.92 -10.94 36.67
N GLY A 751 -0.89 -11.71 37.05
CA GLY A 751 0.16 -12.11 36.12
C GLY A 751 0.75 -10.92 35.35
N SER A 752 0.69 -10.99 34.02
CA SER A 752 1.10 -9.92 33.09
C SER A 752 0.00 -8.90 32.79
N THR A 753 -1.24 -9.10 33.26
CA THR A 753 -2.37 -8.22 32.98
C THR A 753 -2.43 -7.07 33.97
N LEU A 754 -2.63 -5.85 33.46
CA LEU A 754 -2.82 -4.66 34.29
C LEU A 754 -4.09 -3.90 33.87
N SER A 755 -4.83 -3.39 34.84
CA SER A 755 -5.89 -2.40 34.55
C SER A 755 -5.30 -1.10 34.00
N THR A 756 -6.10 -0.25 33.38
CA THR A 756 -5.64 1.04 32.83
C THR A 756 -5.41 2.11 33.91
N TYR A 757 -4.71 3.20 33.57
CA TYR A 757 -4.54 4.34 34.46
C TYR A 757 -5.84 5.14 34.63
N THR A 758 -6.03 5.71 35.82
CA THR A 758 -7.02 6.79 36.03
C THR A 758 -6.36 8.16 35.80
N SER A 759 -7.16 9.23 35.75
CA SER A 759 -6.64 10.60 35.82
C SER A 759 -5.88 10.89 37.13
N GLY A 760 -6.06 10.04 38.15
CA GLY A 760 -5.39 10.11 39.44
C GLY A 760 -6.02 11.11 40.41
N LEU A 761 -5.78 10.88 41.69
CA LEU A 761 -6.27 11.73 42.78
C LEU A 761 -5.18 12.71 43.23
N SER A 762 -5.50 14.01 43.17
CA SER A 762 -4.61 15.08 43.61
C SER A 762 -4.78 15.39 45.11
N ILE A 763 -3.67 15.56 45.84
CA ILE A 763 -3.64 15.95 47.25
C ILE A 763 -2.41 16.81 47.55
N ASN A 764 -2.57 17.88 48.32
CA ASN A 764 -1.44 18.63 48.86
C ASN A 764 -0.90 17.94 50.11
N ARG A 765 0.40 17.72 50.17
CA ARG A 765 1.05 17.19 51.37
C ARG A 765 1.07 18.25 52.47
N VAL A 766 0.46 17.90 53.61
CA VAL A 766 0.39 18.74 54.82
C VAL A 766 0.72 17.89 56.04
N SER A 767 1.94 18.02 56.58
CA SER A 767 2.38 17.36 57.81
C SER A 767 1.59 17.79 59.06
N ARG A 768 1.84 17.08 60.16
CA ARG A 768 1.21 17.39 61.45
C ARG A 768 1.74 18.72 61.98
N ALA A 769 0.83 19.65 62.27
CA ALA A 769 1.17 20.89 62.97
C ALA A 769 1.45 20.63 64.47
N ASN A 770 2.29 21.45 65.08
CA ASN A 770 2.71 21.30 66.47
C ASN A 770 2.32 22.52 67.32
N ILE A 771 1.77 22.27 68.51
CA ILE A 771 1.59 23.28 69.54
C ILE A 771 2.85 23.29 70.40
N ALA A 772 3.66 24.34 70.25
CA ALA A 772 4.87 24.54 71.04
C ALA A 772 4.54 24.78 72.52
N LYS A 773 3.54 25.63 72.81
CA LYS A 773 3.18 26.00 74.18
C LYS A 773 1.71 26.42 74.31
N VAL A 774 1.09 26.11 75.44
CA VAL A 774 -0.22 26.66 75.85
C VAL A 774 -0.09 27.21 77.26
N GLU A 775 -0.49 28.46 77.48
CA GLU A 775 -0.34 29.14 78.77
C GLU A 775 -1.53 30.08 79.07
N ASN A 776 -1.97 30.14 80.33
CA ASN A 776 -2.98 31.08 80.80
C ASN A 776 -2.29 32.37 81.27
N VAL A 777 -2.15 33.33 80.36
CA VAL A 777 -1.39 34.58 80.61
C VAL A 777 -2.22 35.65 81.31
N VAL A 778 -3.51 35.77 80.95
CA VAL A 778 -4.45 36.75 81.50
C VAL A 778 -5.82 36.09 81.75
N ALA A 779 -6.70 36.78 82.50
CA ALA A 779 -7.98 36.22 82.92
C ALA A 779 -8.81 35.71 81.74
N GLY A 780 -9.36 34.50 81.87
CA GLY A 780 -10.24 33.89 80.86
C GLY A 780 -9.63 33.68 79.46
N THR A 781 -8.30 33.73 79.32
CA THR A 781 -7.62 33.61 78.00
C THR A 781 -6.46 32.61 78.05
N ALA A 782 -6.41 31.71 77.07
CA ALA A 782 -5.27 30.83 76.81
C ALA A 782 -4.49 31.33 75.59
N LYS A 783 -3.19 31.58 75.76
CA LYS A 783 -2.25 31.91 74.68
C LYS A 783 -1.69 30.60 74.13
N VAL A 784 -1.92 30.35 72.84
CA VAL A 784 -1.46 29.14 72.14
C VAL A 784 -0.36 29.51 71.16
N THR A 785 0.84 28.98 71.37
CA THR A 785 2.01 29.18 70.51
C THR A 785 2.18 27.96 69.61
N VAL A 786 2.21 28.19 68.30
CA VAL A 786 2.22 27.18 67.25
C VAL A 786 3.57 27.23 66.53
N SER A 787 4.20 26.07 66.32
CA SER A 787 5.41 25.98 65.49
C SER A 787 5.04 26.17 64.01
N VAL A 788 5.70 27.11 63.34
CA VAL A 788 5.43 27.41 61.93
C VAL A 788 6.02 26.35 61.00
N VAL A 789 5.20 25.89 60.05
CA VAL A 789 5.61 25.14 58.86
C VAL A 789 5.42 26.04 57.66
N LYS A 790 6.52 26.47 57.03
CA LYS A 790 6.54 27.44 55.92
C LYS A 790 5.64 27.02 54.74
N ALA A 791 5.50 25.71 54.53
CA ALA A 791 4.74 25.15 53.41
C ALA A 791 3.21 25.30 53.54
N PHE A 792 2.67 25.61 54.72
CA PHE A 792 1.23 25.69 54.98
C PHE A 792 0.66 27.06 54.62
N SER A 793 -0.62 27.12 54.25
CA SER A 793 -1.35 28.38 54.07
C SER A 793 -1.82 28.96 55.41
N GLY A 794 -2.00 28.11 56.42
CA GLY A 794 -2.37 28.50 57.77
C GLY A 794 -2.67 27.27 58.63
N TYR A 795 -3.29 27.51 59.78
CA TYR A 795 -3.67 26.46 60.72
C TYR A 795 -5.11 26.63 61.17
N GLN A 796 -5.67 25.51 61.62
CA GLN A 796 -6.94 25.45 62.30
C GLN A 796 -6.72 24.92 63.71
N LEU A 797 -7.07 25.73 64.69
CA LEU A 797 -6.97 25.43 66.11
C LEU A 797 -8.36 25.05 66.62
N GLN A 798 -8.44 23.94 67.36
CA GLN A 798 -9.64 23.52 68.07
C GLN A 798 -9.42 23.52 69.57
N TYR A 799 -10.43 23.94 70.31
CA TYR A 799 -10.45 23.85 71.77
C TYR A 799 -11.81 23.35 72.27
N ALA A 800 -11.81 22.55 73.33
CA ALA A 800 -12.98 21.85 73.85
C ALA A 800 -12.89 21.69 75.37
N THR A 801 -14.02 21.55 76.07
CA THR A 801 -14.00 21.14 77.50
C THR A 801 -13.95 19.62 77.65
N LYS A 802 -14.31 18.87 76.61
CA LYS A 802 -14.20 17.41 76.55
C LYS A 802 -12.98 16.97 75.74
N SER A 803 -12.24 15.98 76.24
CA SER A 803 -11.01 15.47 75.60
C SER A 803 -11.24 14.82 74.24
N ASN A 804 -12.45 14.35 73.97
CA ASN A 804 -12.86 13.82 72.66
C ASN A 804 -13.26 14.90 71.64
N PHE A 805 -13.18 16.18 72.01
CA PHE A 805 -13.53 17.32 71.16
C PHE A 805 -14.98 17.33 70.66
N SER A 806 -15.91 16.67 71.37
CA SER A 806 -17.34 16.65 71.01
C SER A 806 -18.04 18.01 71.16
N ASP A 807 -17.49 18.91 71.99
CA ASP A 807 -17.95 20.29 72.18
C ASP A 807 -16.96 21.33 71.61
N ALA A 808 -16.18 20.93 70.60
CA ALA A 808 -15.09 21.76 70.11
C ALA A 808 -15.53 23.03 69.40
N LYS A 809 -14.86 24.13 69.75
CA LYS A 809 -14.87 25.39 69.01
C LYS A 809 -13.61 25.50 68.16
N THR A 810 -13.72 26.15 67.00
CA THR A 810 -12.66 26.19 65.99
C THR A 810 -12.27 27.62 65.65
N LEU A 811 -10.96 27.88 65.57
CA LEU A 811 -10.37 29.17 65.24
C LEU A 811 -9.34 29.02 64.12
N GLY A 812 -9.30 29.98 63.20
CA GLY A 812 -8.21 30.11 62.24
C GLY A 812 -6.96 30.72 62.87
N VAL A 813 -5.79 30.28 62.42
CA VAL A 813 -4.50 30.88 62.73
C VAL A 813 -3.77 31.13 61.41
N SER A 814 -3.47 32.39 61.11
CA SER A 814 -2.68 32.75 59.93
C SER A 814 -1.27 32.18 60.05
N ASN A 815 -0.66 31.82 58.92
CA ASN A 815 0.76 31.47 58.93
C ASN A 815 1.62 32.72 59.18
N GLY A 816 2.83 32.53 59.72
CA GLY A 816 3.75 33.62 60.04
C GLY A 816 5.09 33.45 59.34
N THR A 817 5.88 34.52 59.32
CA THR A 817 7.25 34.55 58.79
C THR A 817 8.29 34.14 59.82
N THR A 818 7.92 34.08 61.10
CA THR A 818 8.74 33.68 62.25
C THR A 818 8.63 32.18 62.56
N GLN A 819 9.53 31.63 63.39
CA GLN A 819 9.51 30.20 63.77
C GLN A 819 8.23 29.78 64.54
N THR A 820 7.53 30.73 65.16
CA THR A 820 6.26 30.48 65.84
C THR A 820 5.23 31.56 65.53
N VAL A 821 3.95 31.21 65.63
CA VAL A 821 2.81 32.14 65.64
C VAL A 821 1.97 31.95 66.89
N VAL A 822 1.28 33.00 67.32
CA VAL A 822 0.46 32.99 68.53
C VAL A 822 -1.01 33.19 68.19
N ARG A 823 -1.89 32.40 68.83
CA ARG A 823 -3.33 32.63 68.84
C ARG A 823 -3.84 32.69 70.28
N ASN A 824 -4.49 33.79 70.64
CA ASN A 824 -5.20 33.90 71.91
C ASN A 824 -6.62 33.31 71.77
N VAL A 825 -6.99 32.46 72.72
CA VAL A 825 -8.33 31.87 72.86
C VAL A 825 -8.97 32.52 74.09
N SER A 826 -9.90 33.43 73.86
CA SER A 826 -10.55 34.22 74.91
C SER A 826 -11.96 33.72 75.25
N GLY A 827 -12.55 34.21 76.34
CA GLY A 827 -13.89 33.82 76.79
C GLY A 827 -13.93 32.43 77.46
N LEU A 828 -12.81 32.00 78.05
CA LEU A 828 -12.70 30.72 78.74
C LEU A 828 -13.06 30.88 80.22
N LYS A 829 -13.76 29.89 80.79
CA LYS A 829 -14.22 29.95 82.18
C LYS A 829 -13.09 29.65 83.17
N LYS A 830 -12.93 30.51 84.18
CA LYS A 830 -12.01 30.28 85.30
C LYS A 830 -12.35 28.98 86.02
N GLY A 831 -11.33 28.21 86.39
CA GLY A 831 -11.47 26.89 87.01
C GLY A 831 -11.70 25.74 86.03
N THR A 832 -12.04 26.00 84.77
CA THR A 832 -12.31 24.97 83.76
C THR A 832 -11.04 24.53 83.03
N THR A 833 -10.95 23.22 82.76
CA THR A 833 -9.90 22.62 81.94
C THR A 833 -10.33 22.56 80.48
N TYR A 834 -9.46 22.99 79.57
CA TYR A 834 -9.66 22.93 78.13
C TYR A 834 -8.59 22.07 77.46
N TYR A 835 -9.01 21.33 76.43
CA TYR A 835 -8.15 20.56 75.55
C TYR A 835 -8.00 21.33 74.24
N VAL A 836 -6.77 21.50 73.76
CA VAL A 836 -6.45 22.29 72.56
C VAL A 836 -5.66 21.42 71.58
N ARG A 837 -6.07 21.38 70.32
CA ARG A 837 -5.35 20.70 69.24
C ARG A 837 -5.27 21.60 68.01
N ILE A 838 -4.32 21.33 67.12
CA ILE A 838 -4.11 22.12 65.91
C ILE A 838 -3.88 21.23 64.70
N ARG A 839 -4.26 21.68 63.51
CA ARG A 839 -3.85 21.08 62.24
C ARG A 839 -3.44 22.17 61.25
N GLY A 840 -2.46 21.86 60.42
CA GLY A 840 -2.11 22.70 59.28
C GLY A 840 -3.12 22.53 58.15
N TYR A 841 -3.18 23.50 57.26
CA TYR A 841 -3.85 23.36 55.98
C TYR A 841 -3.07 24.02 54.86
N LYS A 842 -3.28 23.53 53.65
CA LYS A 842 -2.80 24.15 52.41
C LYS A 842 -3.99 24.42 51.49
N LYS A 843 -4.08 25.67 51.01
CA LYS A 843 -5.10 26.12 50.08
C LYS A 843 -4.49 26.17 48.67
N SER A 844 -5.19 25.60 47.70
CA SER A 844 -4.86 25.65 46.27
C SER A 844 -6.14 25.98 45.51
N GLY A 845 -6.27 27.22 45.03
CA GLY A 845 -7.55 27.74 44.54
C GLY A 845 -8.64 27.66 45.62
N ASN A 846 -9.76 27.02 45.31
CA ASN A 846 -10.88 26.80 46.24
C ASN A 846 -10.74 25.52 47.09
N THR A 847 -9.74 24.67 46.83
CA THR A 847 -9.56 23.40 47.55
C THR A 847 -8.64 23.57 48.76
N ILE A 848 -9.05 23.04 49.90
CA ILE A 848 -8.25 23.02 51.14
C ILE A 848 -7.89 21.58 51.49
N SER A 849 -6.59 21.27 51.55
CA SER A 849 -6.10 20.02 52.12
C SER A 849 -5.71 20.25 53.58
N TYR A 850 -6.28 19.45 54.49
CA TYR A 850 -5.94 19.49 55.90
C TYR A 850 -4.91 18.41 56.25
N GLY A 851 -4.01 18.74 57.17
CA GLY A 851 -3.16 17.75 57.84
C GLY A 851 -3.91 17.03 58.96
N ALA A 852 -3.27 16.00 59.54
CA ALA A 852 -3.77 15.34 60.73
C ALA A 852 -3.79 16.29 61.93
N TRP A 853 -4.78 16.12 62.83
CA TRP A 853 -4.81 16.83 64.11
C TRP A 853 -3.58 16.48 64.96
N SER A 854 -3.04 17.48 65.64
CA SER A 854 -1.99 17.30 66.65
C SER A 854 -2.53 16.50 67.84
N THR A 855 -1.60 15.97 68.65
CA THR A 855 -1.95 15.56 70.01
C THR A 855 -2.52 16.76 70.77
N ALA A 856 -3.53 16.51 71.62
CA ALA A 856 -4.15 17.56 72.40
C ALA A 856 -3.22 18.00 73.54
N LYS A 857 -3.09 19.31 73.73
CA LYS A 857 -2.50 19.93 74.92
C LYS A 857 -3.62 20.32 75.88
N THR A 858 -3.38 20.23 77.17
CA THR A 858 -4.36 20.54 78.21
C THR A 858 -3.98 21.83 78.93
N ILE A 859 -4.95 22.70 79.22
CA ILE A 859 -4.75 23.91 80.00
C ILE A 859 -5.92 24.15 80.95
N LYS A 860 -5.64 24.41 82.24
CA LYS A 860 -6.62 24.87 83.22
C LYS A 860 -6.55 26.38 83.34
N ILE A 861 -7.68 27.07 83.22
CA ILE A 861 -7.74 28.53 83.36
C ILE A 861 -7.77 28.87 84.84
N ARG A 862 -6.72 29.55 85.33
CA ARG A 862 -6.52 29.85 86.76
C ARG A 862 -6.74 31.32 87.09
N ARG A 863 -6.42 32.21 86.15
CA ARG A 863 -6.59 33.66 86.27
C ARG A 863 -8.00 34.07 85.88
#